data_AF-A0A2D6RIJ7-F1
#
_entry.id   AF-A0A2D6RIJ7-F1
#
_cell.length_a   1.000
_cell.length_b   1.000
_cell.length_c   1.000
_cell.angle_alpha   90.00
_cell.angle_beta   90.00
_cell.angle_gamma   90.00
#
_symmetry.space_group_name_H-M   'P 1'
#
loop_
_entity.id
_entity.type
_entity.pdbx_description
1 polymer ?
#
loop_
_entity_poly.entity_id
_entity_poly.type
_entity_poly.pdbx_seq_one_letter_code
_entity_poly.pdbx_strand_id
1 'polypeptide(L)'
;MKKVLLTAPILTQSGYGEHARMIFRALASRPDLVDLYVFPINWGQTSWLWEDDEERRYIESLIKKTHYHLQQKLPFDVTVMVTIPTEWEQYRAAPYNVGVCAGIETDRVAANWIVSANKFVDKVIVPSEFAKKVFEGTTYKNEQGQVLRTAKPIEVIHYPVKEYNEIDLDLKFKNDFNFLCIAQWGHRKNIENHIKWFMEEFKDDDVGLILKLNKANNSLIDKDHTERNVRSLVNRYKDSKCSVHLLHGYMTKDELHSLYVHPQIKAIINFGHGEGYGLPLFEAAYCGLPIITHDWGGQKDFLSFFGKNKKGKEKKKNGYTKVDFNLNKIQKAAVWKGVLDEESCWAFPKEASARSCMRKVFHKYDIYKGLANKLQKHVLNYFKDEEINRNVINSFVKKQLEIKDPDFVFVSDFFEDEYVGGAEMSLEALIESTPKNKTMLKVKSVDLEEEHLELCKDSKWVFGNLTMVKPEILDLFSKSNIDYSFVEFDYKFCEYRNPVLYNFLEDEDCEYQDTEQGARIIDFVNNSKYTFFMSEKQREIYKKHLPGLKADNLEVLSSIFKSSFFEKINEKREKEKSGWIVLGSRFWVKGAEKSEAWCKDNNLDYEVLFGLENEEFLSRLAGAEGICFLPAGYDTCPRFLIEAKLLGCKIHTNEYAQHCAEDWFDTDDLEKTENYLKNRAGYFWKKVG
;
A
#
# COMPACT_ATOMS: atom_id res chain seq x y z
N MET A 1 11.11 0.64 -22.88
CA MET A 1 11.34 1.73 -21.91
C MET A 1 10.18 2.71 -22.02
N LYS A 2 9.55 3.07 -20.91
CA LYS A 2 8.45 4.06 -20.90
C LYS A 2 9.06 5.47 -20.85
N LYS A 3 8.58 6.38 -21.69
CA LYS A 3 8.96 7.79 -21.71
C LYS A 3 8.22 8.52 -20.60
N VAL A 4 8.95 8.93 -19.57
CA VAL A 4 8.38 9.56 -18.38
C VAL A 4 8.77 11.03 -18.34
N LEU A 5 7.78 11.92 -18.35
CA LEU A 5 7.98 13.35 -18.11
C LEU A 5 7.78 13.67 -16.63
N LEU A 6 8.85 14.08 -15.94
CA LEU A 6 8.80 14.62 -14.58
C LEU A 6 8.68 16.15 -14.63
N THR A 7 7.49 16.67 -14.33
CA THR A 7 7.23 18.11 -14.18
C THR A 7 7.26 18.47 -12.70
N ALA A 8 8.29 19.20 -12.26
CA ALA A 8 8.54 19.39 -10.83
C ALA A 8 9.43 20.59 -10.50
N PRO A 9 9.35 21.15 -9.27
CA PRO A 9 10.23 22.23 -8.83
C PRO A 9 11.61 21.70 -8.39
N ILE A 10 12.20 20.83 -9.22
CA ILE A 10 13.38 20.02 -8.94
C ILE A 10 14.63 20.85 -8.62
N LEU A 11 14.74 22.04 -9.21
CA LEU A 11 15.86 22.95 -8.99
C LEU A 11 15.68 23.82 -7.74
N THR A 12 14.51 23.83 -7.11
CA THR A 12 14.22 24.74 -5.98
C THR A 12 14.78 24.21 -4.66
N GLN A 13 15.23 25.12 -3.79
CA GLN A 13 15.62 24.81 -2.42
C GLN A 13 14.40 24.79 -1.48
N SER A 14 13.41 23.95 -1.78
CA SER A 14 12.17 23.83 -1.02
C SER A 14 11.88 22.37 -0.63
N GLY A 15 10.91 22.15 0.25
CA GLY A 15 10.42 20.80 0.55
C GLY A 15 9.85 20.09 -0.69
N TYR A 16 9.19 20.84 -1.59
CA TYR A 16 8.73 20.28 -2.87
C TYR A 16 9.89 20.01 -3.84
N GLY A 17 10.95 20.81 -3.79
CA GLY A 17 12.18 20.52 -4.54
C GLY A 17 12.87 19.26 -4.05
N GLU A 18 12.86 19.02 -2.73
CA GLU A 18 13.37 17.76 -2.17
C GLU A 18 12.50 16.56 -2.55
N HIS A 19 11.17 16.72 -2.50
CA HIS A 19 10.24 15.71 -2.97
C HIS A 19 10.47 15.38 -4.45
N ALA A 20 10.69 16.41 -5.27
CA ALA A 20 10.98 16.26 -6.70
C ALA A 20 12.29 15.50 -6.95
N ARG A 21 13.36 15.83 -6.20
CA ARG A 21 14.65 15.12 -6.32
C ARG A 21 14.57 13.68 -5.83
N MET A 22 13.77 13.38 -4.81
CA MET A 22 13.50 11.99 -4.39
C MET A 22 12.86 11.18 -5.53
N ILE A 23 11.79 11.69 -6.14
CA ILE A 23 11.13 11.02 -7.28
C ILE A 23 12.08 10.90 -8.47
N PHE A 24 12.85 11.95 -8.75
CA PHE A 24 13.86 11.97 -9.80
C PHE A 24 14.90 10.87 -9.62
N ARG A 25 15.54 10.77 -8.44
CA ARG A 25 16.60 9.78 -8.17
C ARG A 25 16.10 8.36 -8.39
N ALA A 26 14.90 8.06 -7.91
CA ALA A 26 14.29 6.76 -8.11
C ALA A 26 14.04 6.46 -9.61
N LEU A 27 13.42 7.38 -10.37
CA LEU A 27 13.20 7.21 -11.81
C LEU A 27 14.53 7.09 -12.58
N ALA A 28 15.53 7.89 -12.22
CA ALA A 28 16.86 7.92 -12.80
C ALA A 28 17.67 6.64 -12.51
N SER A 29 17.38 5.94 -11.41
CA SER A 29 18.07 4.70 -11.03
C SER A 29 17.75 3.51 -11.94
N ARG A 30 16.71 3.59 -12.77
CA ARG A 30 16.26 2.51 -13.67
C ARG A 30 16.18 2.96 -15.13
N PRO A 31 17.32 3.36 -15.73
CA PRO A 31 17.36 3.75 -17.14
C PRO A 31 17.02 2.58 -18.09
N ASP A 32 17.08 1.34 -17.60
CA ASP A 32 16.62 0.14 -18.31
C ASP A 32 15.09 0.06 -18.47
N LEU A 33 14.33 0.74 -17.59
CA LEU A 33 12.87 0.79 -17.63
C LEU A 33 12.33 2.15 -18.07
N VAL A 34 12.98 3.23 -17.65
CA VAL A 34 12.49 4.60 -17.74
C VAL A 34 13.39 5.41 -18.68
N ASP A 35 12.78 5.90 -19.75
CA ASP A 35 13.38 6.94 -20.59
C ASP A 35 12.94 8.31 -20.02
N LEU A 36 13.78 8.88 -19.14
CA LEU A 36 13.41 10.04 -18.32
C LEU A 36 13.52 11.37 -19.08
N TYR A 37 12.58 12.26 -18.80
CA TYR A 37 12.52 13.65 -19.24
C TYR A 37 12.14 14.52 -18.04
N VAL A 38 12.73 15.72 -17.95
CA VAL A 38 12.50 16.66 -16.83
C VAL A 38 12.03 18.01 -17.37
N PHE A 39 10.93 18.51 -16.81
CA PHE A 39 10.44 19.88 -17.02
C PHE A 39 10.45 20.65 -15.69
N PRO A 40 11.42 21.56 -15.48
CA PRO A 40 11.59 22.26 -14.21
C PRO A 40 10.58 23.40 -14.09
N ILE A 41 9.98 23.54 -12.91
CA ILE A 41 9.07 24.64 -12.57
C ILE A 41 9.56 25.39 -11.33
N ASN A 42 8.99 26.57 -11.07
CA ASN A 42 9.29 27.34 -9.86
C ASN A 42 8.42 26.88 -8.68
N TRP A 43 8.85 27.23 -7.46
CA TRP A 43 8.07 27.02 -6.24
C TRP A 43 8.04 28.30 -5.41
N GLY A 44 6.93 29.02 -5.46
CA GLY A 44 6.75 30.29 -4.76
C GLY A 44 7.89 31.28 -5.05
N GLN A 45 8.51 31.81 -3.99
CA GLN A 45 9.64 32.76 -4.04
C GLN A 45 10.98 32.09 -3.67
N THR A 46 11.04 30.76 -3.75
CA THR A 46 12.23 29.99 -3.36
C THR A 46 13.29 30.02 -4.46
N SER A 47 14.54 30.24 -4.08
CA SER A 47 15.68 30.23 -4.99
C SER A 47 15.98 28.84 -5.53
N TRP A 48 16.63 28.78 -6.69
CA TRP A 48 17.20 27.55 -7.20
C TRP A 48 18.50 27.20 -6.47
N LEU A 49 18.83 25.91 -6.46
CA LEU A 49 20.14 25.40 -6.06
C LEU A 49 21.20 25.91 -7.05
N TRP A 50 22.35 26.30 -6.53
CA TRP A 50 23.48 26.83 -7.29
C TRP A 50 24.65 25.84 -7.38
N GLU A 51 24.58 24.71 -6.65
CA GLU A 51 25.58 23.65 -6.67
C GLU A 51 25.72 23.05 -8.08
N ASP A 52 26.98 22.83 -8.50
CA ASP A 52 27.33 22.16 -9.75
C ASP A 52 27.93 20.78 -9.45
N ASP A 53 27.04 19.84 -9.13
CA ASP A 53 27.36 18.43 -8.87
C ASP A 53 26.90 17.51 -10.01
N GLU A 54 27.17 16.21 -9.88
CA GLU A 54 26.81 15.21 -10.89
C GLU A 54 25.29 15.13 -11.10
N GLU A 55 24.51 15.16 -10.01
CA GLU A 55 23.04 15.14 -10.06
C GLU A 55 22.51 16.37 -10.82
N ARG A 56 23.03 17.57 -10.53
CA ARG A 56 22.65 18.80 -11.20
C ARG A 56 22.97 18.76 -12.69
N ARG A 57 24.18 18.36 -13.08
CA ARG A 57 24.56 18.24 -14.50
C ARG A 57 23.69 17.24 -15.23
N TYR A 58 23.32 16.14 -14.58
CA TYR A 58 22.42 15.15 -15.16
C TYR A 58 21.02 15.72 -15.37
N ILE A 59 20.45 16.40 -14.37
CA ILE A 59 19.17 17.12 -14.50
C ILE A 59 19.20 18.10 -15.68
N GLU A 60 20.26 18.90 -15.80
CA GLU A 60 20.41 19.86 -16.91
C GLU A 60 20.49 19.19 -18.28
N SER A 61 21.13 18.03 -18.38
CA SER A 61 21.16 17.24 -19.62
C SER A 61 19.76 16.76 -20.02
N LEU A 62 18.94 16.34 -19.03
CA LEU A 62 17.58 15.90 -19.25
C LEU A 62 16.65 17.06 -19.60
N ILE A 63 16.85 18.24 -19.02
CA ILE A 63 16.12 19.47 -19.39
C ILE A 63 16.34 19.79 -20.88
N LYS A 64 17.60 19.72 -21.35
CA LYS A 64 17.94 19.93 -22.76
C LYS A 64 17.27 18.87 -23.66
N LYS A 65 17.32 17.60 -23.24
CA LYS A 65 16.63 16.48 -23.92
C LYS A 65 15.12 16.70 -24.01
N THR A 66 14.47 17.11 -22.91
CA THR A 66 13.04 17.44 -22.87
C THR A 66 12.70 18.58 -23.81
N HIS A 67 13.52 19.63 -23.85
CA HIS A 67 13.28 20.76 -24.75
C HIS A 67 13.22 20.33 -26.21
N TYR A 68 14.18 19.50 -26.66
CA TYR A 68 14.18 18.95 -28.01
C TYR A 68 12.95 18.06 -28.28
N HIS A 69 12.61 17.19 -27.34
CA HIS A 69 11.45 16.29 -27.45
C HIS A 69 10.12 17.05 -27.59
N LEU A 70 9.95 18.11 -26.80
CA LEU A 70 8.78 18.99 -26.85
C LEU A 70 8.71 19.78 -28.17
N GLN A 71 9.84 20.29 -28.67
CA GLN A 71 9.89 20.99 -29.96
C GLN A 71 9.43 20.09 -31.12
N GLN A 72 9.76 18.80 -31.05
CA GLN A 72 9.34 17.81 -32.03
C GLN A 72 7.91 17.30 -31.83
N LYS A 73 7.22 17.73 -30.76
CA LYS A 73 5.88 17.27 -30.39
C LYS A 73 5.78 15.74 -30.25
N LEU A 74 6.86 15.11 -29.77
CA LEU A 74 6.88 13.68 -29.54
C LEU A 74 6.07 13.33 -28.27
N PRO A 75 5.32 12.21 -28.26
CA PRO A 75 4.49 11.83 -27.11
C PRO A 75 5.33 11.34 -25.93
N PHE A 76 4.71 11.43 -24.74
CA PHE A 76 5.16 10.77 -23.51
C PHE A 76 4.15 9.69 -23.12
N ASP A 77 4.62 8.65 -22.42
CA ASP A 77 3.76 7.56 -21.94
C ASP A 77 3.17 7.89 -20.57
N VAL A 78 3.98 8.53 -19.71
CA VAL A 78 3.59 8.90 -18.34
C VAL A 78 4.04 10.33 -18.05
N THR A 79 3.19 11.11 -17.38
CA THR A 79 3.58 12.41 -16.79
C THR A 79 3.44 12.36 -15.28
N VAL A 80 4.52 12.69 -14.58
CA VAL A 80 4.60 12.77 -13.11
C VAL A 80 4.68 14.24 -12.72
N MET A 81 3.71 14.73 -11.96
CA MET A 81 3.56 16.15 -11.61
C MET A 81 3.73 16.35 -10.11
N VAL A 82 4.86 16.92 -9.70
CA VAL A 82 5.17 17.17 -8.28
C VAL A 82 4.77 18.60 -7.92
N THR A 83 3.48 18.81 -7.65
CA THR A 83 2.87 20.12 -7.36
C THR A 83 1.65 19.97 -6.44
N ILE A 84 1.02 21.09 -6.09
CA ILE A 84 -0.32 21.03 -5.48
C ILE A 84 -1.35 20.51 -6.51
N PRO A 85 -2.45 19.85 -6.05
CA PRO A 85 -3.45 19.28 -6.92
C PRO A 85 -4.06 20.24 -7.95
N THR A 86 -4.29 21.50 -7.56
CA THR A 86 -4.89 22.51 -8.42
C THR A 86 -4.01 22.91 -9.61
N GLU A 87 -2.73 22.54 -9.59
CA GLU A 87 -1.77 22.81 -10.66
C GLU A 87 -1.56 21.62 -11.60
N TRP A 88 -2.19 20.47 -11.37
CA TRP A 88 -1.97 19.30 -12.23
C TRP A 88 -2.51 19.50 -13.64
N GLU A 89 -3.65 20.18 -13.81
CA GLU A 89 -4.28 20.39 -15.12
C GLU A 89 -3.32 20.96 -16.17
N GLN A 90 -2.57 22.00 -15.81
CA GLN A 90 -1.66 22.73 -16.71
C GLN A 90 -0.43 21.93 -17.16
N TYR A 91 -0.09 20.83 -16.46
CA TYR A 91 1.14 20.08 -16.71
C TYR A 91 0.92 18.70 -17.29
N ARG A 92 -0.32 18.32 -17.60
CA ARG A 92 -0.63 17.05 -18.25
C ARG A 92 -0.06 17.01 -19.67
N ALA A 93 0.71 15.98 -19.96
CA ALA A 93 1.34 15.80 -21.28
C ALA A 93 1.32 14.36 -21.79
N ALA A 94 0.74 13.43 -21.04
CA ALA A 94 0.68 12.01 -21.38
C ALA A 94 -0.73 11.43 -21.17
N PRO A 95 -1.03 10.25 -21.74
CA PRO A 95 -2.28 9.51 -21.45
C PRO A 95 -2.41 9.15 -19.97
N TYR A 96 -1.31 8.73 -19.32
CA TYR A 96 -1.29 8.38 -17.90
C TYR A 96 -0.61 9.49 -17.08
N ASN A 97 -1.33 10.04 -16.09
CA ASN A 97 -0.90 11.19 -15.31
C ASN A 97 -0.90 10.87 -13.81
N VAL A 98 0.24 11.05 -13.16
CA VAL A 98 0.38 10.83 -11.72
C VAL A 98 0.65 12.15 -11.01
N GLY A 99 -0.22 12.47 -10.05
CA GLY A 99 -0.09 13.65 -9.21
C GLY A 99 0.67 13.33 -7.93
N VAL A 100 1.79 14.00 -7.67
CA VAL A 100 2.58 13.86 -6.45
C VAL A 100 2.42 15.13 -5.63
N CYS A 101 1.90 15.02 -4.41
CA CYS A 101 1.65 16.16 -3.52
C CYS A 101 2.12 15.84 -2.09
N ALA A 102 2.59 16.83 -1.35
CA ALA A 102 2.96 16.67 0.06
C ALA A 102 1.77 16.39 1.00
N GLY A 103 0.53 16.51 0.50
CA GLY A 103 -0.68 16.55 1.29
C GLY A 103 -0.90 17.92 1.95
N ILE A 104 -1.80 17.94 2.93
CA ILE A 104 -2.06 19.10 3.79
C ILE A 104 -2.11 18.64 5.24
N GLU A 105 -1.69 19.51 6.15
CA GLU A 105 -1.48 19.21 7.57
C GLU A 105 -2.71 19.48 8.45
N THR A 106 -3.86 19.58 7.81
CA THR A 106 -5.16 19.87 8.41
C THR A 106 -6.02 18.61 8.53
N ASP A 107 -7.19 18.73 9.15
CA ASP A 107 -8.17 17.65 9.27
C ASP A 107 -8.88 17.30 7.95
N ARG A 108 -8.74 18.17 6.93
CA ARG A 108 -9.37 18.02 5.60
C ARG A 108 -8.52 18.64 4.50
N VAL A 109 -8.69 18.17 3.27
CA VAL A 109 -8.21 18.83 2.03
C VAL A 109 -9.27 19.77 1.48
N ALA A 110 -8.86 20.83 0.77
CA ALA A 110 -9.80 21.71 0.09
C ALA A 110 -10.62 20.97 -0.99
N ALA A 111 -11.88 21.37 -1.20
CA ALA A 111 -12.74 20.76 -2.22
C ALA A 111 -12.11 20.75 -3.62
N ASN A 112 -11.39 21.82 -3.98
CA ASN A 112 -10.67 21.93 -5.26
C ASN A 112 -9.59 20.86 -5.44
N TRP A 113 -8.97 20.38 -4.35
CA TRP A 113 -7.99 19.31 -4.43
C TRP A 113 -8.65 17.99 -4.82
N ILE A 114 -9.83 17.70 -4.27
CA ILE A 114 -10.62 16.50 -4.63
C ILE A 114 -11.07 16.57 -6.10
N VAL A 115 -11.57 17.74 -6.53
CA VAL A 115 -11.95 17.95 -7.94
C VAL A 115 -10.77 17.72 -8.86
N SER A 116 -9.61 18.28 -8.53
CA SER A 116 -8.41 18.18 -9.36
C SER A 116 -7.87 16.75 -9.40
N ALA A 117 -7.83 16.06 -8.26
CA ALA A 117 -7.45 14.66 -8.17
C ALA A 117 -8.34 13.78 -9.05
N ASN A 118 -9.66 13.96 -8.99
CA ASN A 118 -10.60 13.14 -9.74
C ASN A 118 -10.56 13.38 -11.25
N LYS A 119 -10.25 14.62 -11.69
CA LYS A 119 -10.32 15.01 -13.11
C LYS A 119 -9.00 14.88 -13.86
N PHE A 120 -7.88 15.14 -13.22
CA PHE A 120 -6.63 15.45 -13.94
C PHE A 120 -5.54 14.39 -13.78
N VAL A 121 -5.71 13.45 -12.85
CA VAL A 121 -4.73 12.39 -12.61
C VAL A 121 -5.41 11.04 -12.49
N ASP A 122 -4.63 10.00 -12.79
CA ASP A 122 -5.03 8.61 -12.67
C ASP A 122 -4.70 8.05 -11.28
N LYS A 123 -3.72 8.66 -10.62
CA LYS A 123 -3.29 8.32 -9.26
C LYS A 123 -2.71 9.52 -8.54
N VAL A 124 -2.88 9.54 -7.22
CA VAL A 124 -2.23 10.48 -6.31
C VAL A 124 -1.17 9.76 -5.48
N ILE A 125 0.01 10.36 -5.35
CA ILE A 125 1.05 9.92 -4.43
C ILE A 125 1.24 10.98 -3.35
N VAL A 126 1.28 10.54 -2.10
CA VAL A 126 1.51 11.37 -0.92
C VAL A 126 2.62 10.78 -0.05
N PRO A 127 3.31 11.59 0.77
CA PRO A 127 4.46 11.09 1.53
C PRO A 127 4.10 10.38 2.84
N SER A 128 2.84 10.46 3.28
CA SER A 128 2.40 9.94 4.58
C SER A 128 1.01 9.34 4.58
N GLU A 129 0.81 8.37 5.46
CA GLU A 129 -0.50 7.79 5.80
C GLU A 129 -1.45 8.85 6.37
N PHE A 130 -0.91 9.88 7.03
CA PHE A 130 -1.70 11.03 7.45
C PHE A 130 -2.32 11.76 6.25
N ALA A 131 -1.50 12.14 5.27
CA ALA A 131 -1.99 12.83 4.07
C ALA A 131 -3.03 11.97 3.32
N LYS A 132 -2.77 10.67 3.16
CA LYS A 132 -3.71 9.73 2.55
C LYS A 132 -5.06 9.71 3.29
N LYS A 133 -5.03 9.55 4.61
CA LYS A 133 -6.25 9.54 5.44
C LYS A 133 -7.02 10.84 5.37
N VAL A 134 -6.34 11.98 5.29
CA VAL A 134 -7.02 13.29 5.14
C VAL A 134 -7.71 13.36 3.77
N PHE A 135 -7.07 12.94 2.68
CA PHE A 135 -7.70 12.88 1.36
C PHE A 135 -8.89 11.92 1.29
N GLU A 136 -8.76 10.71 1.85
CA GLU A 136 -9.81 9.68 1.83
C GLU A 136 -10.97 10.01 2.78
N GLY A 137 -10.66 10.62 3.92
CA GLY A 137 -11.64 11.01 4.94
C GLY A 137 -12.40 12.30 4.63
N THR A 138 -11.90 13.13 3.71
CA THR A 138 -12.57 14.38 3.35
C THR A 138 -13.73 14.13 2.40
N THR A 139 -14.91 14.60 2.78
CA THR A 139 -16.10 14.61 1.92
C THR A 139 -16.80 15.96 1.98
N TYR A 140 -17.29 16.42 0.84
CA TYR A 140 -18.14 17.61 0.76
C TYR A 140 -19.50 17.23 0.20
N LYS A 141 -20.57 17.86 0.69
CA LYS A 141 -21.93 17.68 0.18
C LYS A 141 -22.42 18.99 -0.39
N ASN A 142 -22.98 18.97 -1.60
CA ASN A 142 -23.68 20.13 -2.14
C ASN A 142 -25.14 20.20 -1.63
N GLU A 143 -25.83 21.29 -1.95
CA GLU A 143 -27.24 21.52 -1.55
C GLU A 143 -28.20 20.44 -2.07
N GLN A 144 -27.83 19.75 -3.14
CA GLN A 144 -28.60 18.67 -3.79
C GLN A 144 -28.27 17.28 -3.20
N GLY A 145 -27.40 17.20 -2.20
CA GLY A 145 -27.01 15.96 -1.53
C GLY A 145 -25.93 15.12 -2.25
N GLN A 146 -25.37 15.58 -3.36
CA GLN A 146 -24.27 14.91 -4.04
C GLN A 146 -22.98 15.01 -3.22
N VAL A 147 -22.26 13.90 -3.11
CA VAL A 147 -21.04 13.79 -2.31
C VAL A 147 -19.81 13.90 -3.21
N LEU A 148 -18.97 14.91 -2.97
CA LEU A 148 -17.63 15.03 -3.52
C LEU A 148 -16.63 14.34 -2.59
N ARG A 149 -15.97 13.30 -3.10
CA ARG A 149 -14.91 12.55 -2.42
C ARG A 149 -13.83 12.13 -3.42
N THR A 150 -12.64 11.82 -2.94
CA THR A 150 -11.55 11.34 -3.79
C THR A 150 -11.89 9.94 -4.29
N ALA A 151 -11.90 9.75 -5.62
CA ALA A 151 -12.22 8.50 -6.29
C ALA A 151 -10.99 7.82 -6.92
N LYS A 152 -9.90 8.57 -7.08
CA LYS A 152 -8.63 8.05 -7.61
C LYS A 152 -7.82 7.36 -6.50
N PRO A 153 -7.03 6.32 -6.83
CA PRO A 153 -6.17 5.66 -5.87
C PRO A 153 -5.16 6.63 -5.27
N ILE A 154 -4.90 6.47 -3.97
CA ILE A 154 -3.89 7.24 -3.23
C ILE A 154 -2.87 6.27 -2.65
N GLU A 155 -1.62 6.46 -3.08
CA GLU A 155 -0.49 5.66 -2.66
C GLU A 155 0.44 6.47 -1.75
N VAL A 156 1.00 5.80 -0.74
CA VAL A 156 1.92 6.41 0.20
C VAL A 156 3.34 6.00 -0.16
N ILE A 157 4.20 6.99 -0.42
CA ILE A 157 5.62 6.77 -0.67
C ILE A 157 6.41 7.67 0.27
N HIS A 158 7.04 7.05 1.28
CA HIS A 158 7.84 7.75 2.27
C HIS A 158 9.17 8.26 1.71
N TYR A 159 9.87 9.08 2.48
CA TYR A 159 11.22 9.53 2.14
C TYR A 159 12.28 8.52 2.55
N PRO A 160 13.37 8.39 1.79
CA PRO A 160 14.49 7.54 2.16
C PRO A 160 15.39 8.21 3.18
N VAL A 161 16.03 7.41 4.05
CA VAL A 161 17.16 7.86 4.85
C VAL A 161 18.30 8.28 3.93
N LYS A 162 19.01 9.33 4.32
CA LYS A 162 20.11 9.87 3.53
C LYS A 162 21.44 9.47 4.12
N GLU A 163 22.37 9.07 3.26
CA GLU A 163 23.79 9.01 3.61
C GLU A 163 24.37 10.41 3.67
N TYR A 164 25.29 10.67 4.60
CA TYR A 164 25.95 11.97 4.75
C TYR A 164 27.33 11.76 5.36
N ASN A 165 28.21 12.72 5.15
CA ASN A 165 29.51 12.77 5.82
C ASN A 165 29.42 13.73 7.01
N GLU A 166 29.93 13.29 8.16
CA GLU A 166 30.13 14.18 9.30
C GLU A 166 31.31 15.10 9.00
N ILE A 167 31.08 16.41 9.10
CA ILE A 167 32.09 17.44 8.90
C ILE A 167 32.14 18.37 10.11
N ASP A 168 33.31 18.97 10.35
CA ASP A 168 33.45 20.01 11.36
C ASP A 168 32.80 21.30 10.85
N LEU A 169 31.75 21.77 11.54
CA LEU A 169 31.01 22.97 11.19
C LEU A 169 31.71 24.26 11.58
N ASP A 170 32.77 24.19 12.42
CA ASP A 170 33.38 25.35 13.09
C ASP A 170 32.33 26.27 13.78
N LEU A 171 31.24 25.66 14.26
CA LEU A 171 30.19 26.34 15.01
C LEU A 171 30.36 26.08 16.50
N LYS A 172 30.58 27.15 17.27
CA LYS A 172 30.64 27.08 18.73
C LYS A 172 29.45 27.82 19.33
N PHE A 173 28.60 27.09 20.06
CA PHE A 173 27.47 27.67 20.75
C PHE A 173 27.82 28.05 22.19
N LYS A 174 27.13 29.06 22.72
CA LYS A 174 27.34 29.57 24.08
C LYS A 174 27.10 28.49 25.14
N ASN A 175 26.06 27.68 24.96
CA ASN A 175 25.63 26.69 25.94
C ASN A 175 26.04 25.27 25.49
N ASP A 176 26.28 24.36 26.43
CA ASP A 176 26.59 22.95 26.11
C ASP A 176 25.34 22.10 25.88
N PHE A 177 24.18 22.55 26.39
CA PHE A 177 22.89 21.94 26.14
C PHE A 177 22.06 22.87 25.27
N ASN A 178 21.88 22.53 24.00
CA ASN A 178 21.01 23.28 23.11
C ASN A 178 19.87 22.43 22.55
N PHE A 179 18.68 23.04 22.52
CA PHE A 179 17.58 22.59 21.66
C PHE A 179 17.76 23.14 20.25
N LEU A 180 17.32 22.39 19.25
CA LEU A 180 17.36 22.77 17.84
C LEU A 180 15.93 22.95 17.33
N CYS A 181 15.70 23.98 16.51
CA CYS A 181 14.48 24.16 15.74
C CYS A 181 14.87 24.49 14.29
N ILE A 182 14.40 23.70 13.32
CA ILE A 182 14.64 23.91 11.89
C ILE A 182 13.30 24.12 11.20
N ALA A 183 13.10 25.29 10.59
CA ALA A 183 11.84 25.60 9.91
C ALA A 183 11.96 26.83 8.99
N GLN A 184 11.10 26.86 7.96
CA GLN A 184 10.79 28.10 7.27
C GLN A 184 9.69 28.85 8.04
N TRP A 185 9.95 30.09 8.46
CA TRP A 185 9.06 30.87 9.30
C TRP A 185 7.74 31.16 8.59
N GLY A 186 6.64 30.66 9.17
CA GLY A 186 5.28 30.95 8.75
C GLY A 186 4.28 30.58 9.84
N HIS A 187 3.01 30.96 9.66
CA HIS A 187 1.94 30.75 10.66
C HIS A 187 1.83 29.28 11.10
N ARG A 188 1.94 28.33 10.16
CA ARG A 188 1.90 26.89 10.46
C ARG A 188 3.04 26.44 11.38
N LYS A 189 4.22 27.06 11.29
CA LYS A 189 5.41 26.63 12.03
C LYS A 189 5.49 27.20 13.45
N ASN A 190 4.65 28.19 13.78
CA ASN A 190 4.43 28.63 15.16
C ASN A 190 5.76 29.03 15.89
N ILE A 191 6.66 29.70 15.18
CA ILE A 191 8.03 29.99 15.65
C ILE A 191 8.03 30.93 16.85
N GLU A 192 7.07 31.87 16.89
CA GLU A 192 6.91 32.82 17.99
C GLU A 192 6.75 32.08 19.32
N ASN A 193 5.95 31.01 19.34
CA ASN A 193 5.74 30.19 20.53
C ASN A 193 6.90 29.25 20.84
N HIS A 194 7.68 28.80 19.85
CA HIS A 194 8.93 28.08 20.13
C HIS A 194 9.87 28.92 20.97
N ILE A 195 10.08 30.17 20.56
CA ILE A 195 10.97 31.11 21.25
C ILE A 195 10.39 31.49 22.61
N LYS A 196 9.11 31.91 22.65
CA LYS A 196 8.45 32.34 23.89
C LYS A 196 8.50 31.24 24.95
N TRP A 197 8.04 30.03 24.63
CA TRP A 197 7.94 28.94 25.61
C TRP A 197 9.30 28.45 26.07
N PHE A 198 10.31 28.47 25.20
CA PHE A 198 11.69 28.17 25.57
C PHE A 198 12.24 29.20 26.57
N MET A 199 12.14 30.50 26.23
CA MET A 199 12.65 31.58 27.08
C MET A 199 11.97 31.59 28.46
N GLU A 200 10.66 31.37 28.50
CA GLU A 200 9.91 31.33 29.76
C GLU A 200 10.20 30.09 30.60
N GLU A 201 10.52 28.96 29.96
CA GLU A 201 10.84 27.72 30.66
C GLU A 201 12.25 27.74 31.24
N PHE A 202 13.25 28.20 30.48
CA PHE A 202 14.67 28.10 30.85
C PHE A 202 15.29 29.42 31.27
N LYS A 203 14.49 30.43 31.65
CA LYS A 203 14.98 31.76 32.01
C LYS A 203 16.15 31.75 33.02
N ASP A 204 16.16 30.79 33.95
CA ASP A 204 17.14 30.69 35.05
C ASP A 204 18.22 29.61 34.82
N ASP A 205 18.19 28.92 33.67
CA ASP A 205 19.07 27.80 33.33
C ASP A 205 20.05 28.15 32.21
N ASP A 206 21.22 27.51 32.22
CA ASP A 206 22.25 27.67 31.19
C ASP A 206 21.98 26.75 29.98
N VAL A 207 20.91 27.05 29.24
CA VAL A 207 20.42 26.25 28.11
C VAL A 207 20.26 27.12 26.88
N GLY A 208 20.55 26.61 25.69
CA GLY A 208 20.40 27.33 24.43
C GLY A 208 19.27 26.82 23.53
N LEU A 209 18.79 27.68 22.64
CA LEU A 209 17.90 27.34 21.53
C LEU A 209 18.53 27.81 20.22
N ILE A 210 18.92 26.85 19.38
CA ILE A 210 19.43 27.07 18.04
C ILE A 210 18.26 27.08 17.07
N LEU A 211 18.12 28.17 16.34
CA LEU A 211 17.08 28.41 15.36
C LEU A 211 17.71 28.38 13.97
N LYS A 212 17.56 27.30 13.21
CA LYS A 212 17.88 27.30 11.78
C LYS A 212 16.64 27.74 11.01
N LEU A 213 16.57 29.04 10.72
CA LEU A 213 15.38 29.65 10.13
C LEU A 213 15.71 30.43 8.86
N ASN A 214 14.71 30.52 8.01
CA ASN A 214 14.56 31.50 6.94
C ASN A 214 13.07 31.90 6.85
N LYS A 215 12.73 32.96 6.14
CA LYS A 215 11.31 33.34 5.93
C LYS A 215 10.86 33.00 4.51
N ALA A 216 11.64 33.35 3.50
CA ALA A 216 11.33 33.04 2.10
C ALA A 216 12.47 32.32 1.37
N ASN A 217 13.70 32.78 1.54
CA ASN A 217 14.89 32.28 0.86
C ASN A 217 16.14 32.51 1.71
N ASN A 218 17.34 32.32 1.15
CA ASN A 218 18.60 32.45 1.89
C ASN A 218 19.36 33.76 1.58
N SER A 219 18.66 34.80 1.13
CA SER A 219 19.26 36.11 0.83
C SER A 219 19.61 36.92 2.08
N LEU A 220 20.49 37.91 1.93
CA LEU A 220 20.84 38.84 3.01
C LEU A 220 19.65 39.66 3.51
N ILE A 221 18.69 39.98 2.62
CA ILE A 221 17.46 40.70 2.99
C ILE A 221 16.56 39.79 3.84
N ASP A 222 16.43 38.51 3.47
CA ASP A 222 15.69 37.54 4.27
C ASP A 222 16.33 37.33 5.65
N LYS A 223 17.67 37.28 5.71
CA LYS A 223 18.45 37.18 6.94
C LYS A 223 18.15 38.33 7.89
N ASP A 224 18.28 39.56 7.41
CA ASP A 224 18.07 40.76 8.22
C ASP A 224 16.62 40.84 8.74
N HIS A 225 15.61 40.53 7.91
CA HIS A 225 14.23 40.45 8.37
C HIS A 225 14.00 39.37 9.43
N THR A 226 14.57 38.18 9.22
CA THR A 226 14.48 37.07 10.17
C THR A 226 15.14 37.43 11.49
N GLU A 227 16.34 38.02 11.46
CA GLU A 227 17.08 38.43 12.65
C GLU A 227 16.33 39.50 13.45
N ARG A 228 15.77 40.53 12.79
CA ARG A 228 14.95 41.55 13.46
C ARG A 228 13.76 40.93 14.19
N ASN A 229 13.07 39.98 13.55
CA ASN A 229 11.93 39.29 14.16
C ASN A 229 12.35 38.47 15.39
N VAL A 230 13.39 37.63 15.27
CA VAL A 230 13.94 36.89 16.43
C VAL A 230 14.32 37.84 17.55
N ARG A 231 15.10 38.89 17.23
CA ARG A 231 15.57 39.88 18.20
C ARG A 231 14.41 40.56 18.93
N SER A 232 13.32 40.89 18.23
CA SER A 232 12.12 41.49 18.82
C SER A 232 11.42 40.58 19.85
N LEU A 233 11.50 39.27 19.67
CA LEU A 233 10.92 38.28 20.59
C LEU A 233 11.82 38.07 21.80
N VAL A 234 13.13 37.94 21.57
CA VAL A 234 14.14 37.68 22.61
C VAL A 234 14.38 38.90 23.50
N ASN A 235 14.28 40.12 22.96
CA ASN A 235 14.49 41.38 23.69
C ASN A 235 13.57 41.58 24.91
N ARG A 236 12.51 40.79 25.06
CA ARG A 236 11.59 40.82 26.21
C ARG A 236 12.15 40.05 27.43
N TYR A 237 13.25 39.33 27.24
CA TYR A 237 13.80 38.37 28.19
C TYR A 237 15.30 38.60 28.47
N LYS A 238 15.77 39.86 28.42
CA LYS A 238 17.20 40.23 28.46
C LYS A 238 17.97 39.72 29.68
N ASP A 239 17.30 39.53 30.80
CA ASP A 239 17.91 39.08 32.06
C ASP A 239 17.97 37.54 32.20
N SER A 240 17.61 36.80 31.14
CA SER A 240 17.61 35.34 31.14
C SER A 240 19.02 34.77 30.99
N LYS A 241 19.30 33.66 31.69
CA LYS A 241 20.53 32.89 31.52
C LYS A 241 20.55 32.08 30.22
N CYS A 242 19.39 31.60 29.79
CA CYS A 242 19.25 30.89 28.52
C CYS A 242 19.56 31.80 27.32
N SER A 243 19.91 31.19 26.18
CA SER A 243 20.27 31.94 24.98
C SER A 243 19.54 31.44 23.74
N VAL A 244 19.39 32.32 22.75
CA VAL A 244 18.83 32.00 21.44
C VAL A 244 19.87 32.37 20.39
N HIS A 245 20.17 31.44 19.50
CA HIS A 245 21.12 31.62 18.41
C HIS A 245 20.44 31.36 17.07
N LEU A 246 20.52 32.32 16.14
CA LEU A 246 19.94 32.21 14.81
C LEU A 246 21.01 31.76 13.80
N LEU A 247 20.78 30.61 13.18
CA LEU A 247 21.46 30.17 11.97
C LEU A 247 20.58 30.50 10.76
N HIS A 248 21.08 31.34 9.85
CA HIS A 248 20.43 31.66 8.58
C HIS A 248 21.40 31.39 7.43
N GLY A 249 20.87 31.13 6.24
CA GLY A 249 21.65 30.92 5.04
C GLY A 249 21.60 29.49 4.53
N TYR A 250 22.28 29.26 3.42
CA TYR A 250 22.46 27.94 2.84
C TYR A 250 23.31 27.08 3.78
N MET A 251 22.91 25.83 3.99
CA MET A 251 23.76 24.76 4.53
C MET A 251 23.63 23.60 3.55
N THR A 252 24.77 23.04 3.16
CA THR A 252 24.84 21.80 2.39
C THR A 252 24.17 20.67 3.17
N LYS A 253 23.90 19.56 2.48
CA LYS A 253 23.39 18.35 3.11
C LYS A 253 24.29 17.88 4.26
N ASP A 254 25.59 17.81 4.05
CA ASP A 254 26.55 17.34 5.06
C ASP A 254 26.65 18.31 6.26
N GLU A 255 26.62 19.62 6.01
CA GLU A 255 26.58 20.64 7.08
C GLU A 255 25.31 20.50 7.93
N LEU A 256 24.14 20.36 7.29
CA LEU A 256 22.87 20.23 8.02
C LEU A 256 22.82 18.94 8.84
N HIS A 257 23.35 17.83 8.30
CA HIS A 257 23.43 16.57 9.04
C HIS A 257 24.40 16.64 10.22
N SER A 258 25.55 17.29 10.02
CA SER A 258 26.52 17.56 11.07
C SER A 258 25.92 18.42 12.20
N LEU A 259 24.95 19.28 11.88
CA LEU A 259 24.21 20.05 12.89
C LEU A 259 23.32 19.14 13.76
N TYR A 260 22.68 18.11 13.20
CA TYR A 260 21.85 17.18 13.97
C TYR A 260 22.66 16.33 14.96
N VAL A 261 23.92 16.02 14.63
CA VAL A 261 24.82 15.22 15.47
C VAL A 261 25.80 16.05 16.30
N HIS A 262 25.78 17.38 16.15
CA HIS A 262 26.69 18.29 16.83
C HIS A 262 26.69 18.06 18.36
N PRO A 263 27.85 17.96 19.03
CA PRO A 263 27.92 17.58 20.44
C PRO A 263 27.12 18.48 21.39
N GLN A 264 26.99 19.78 21.08
CA GLN A 264 26.23 20.73 21.90
C GLN A 264 24.71 20.73 21.60
N ILE A 265 24.23 20.00 20.59
CA ILE A 265 22.80 19.88 20.26
C ILE A 265 22.25 18.59 20.85
N LYS A 266 21.24 18.73 21.72
CA LYS A 266 20.76 17.63 22.59
C LYS A 266 19.36 17.18 22.25
N ALA A 267 18.52 18.02 21.65
CA ALA A 267 17.20 17.62 21.19
C ALA A 267 16.68 18.57 20.12
N ILE A 268 15.84 18.08 19.21
CA ILE A 268 15.05 18.93 18.32
C ILE A 268 13.65 19.15 18.89
N ILE A 269 13.16 20.39 18.77
CA ILE A 269 11.79 20.77 19.11
C ILE A 269 11.01 21.14 17.85
N ASN A 270 9.77 20.67 17.77
CA ASN A 270 8.81 21.10 16.76
C ASN A 270 7.42 21.23 17.38
N PHE A 271 7.00 22.48 17.54
CA PHE A 271 5.69 22.94 18.01
C PHE A 271 4.91 23.64 16.89
N GLY A 272 5.18 23.29 15.63
CA GLY A 272 4.32 23.64 14.51
C GLY A 272 2.91 23.08 14.70
N HIS A 273 1.99 23.49 13.83
CA HIS A 273 0.59 23.12 13.89
C HIS A 273 0.26 21.78 13.19
N GLY A 274 1.25 21.19 12.51
CA GLY A 274 1.17 19.95 11.76
C GLY A 274 2.30 19.86 10.73
N GLU A 275 2.63 18.67 10.27
CA GLU A 275 3.63 18.41 9.21
C GLU A 275 3.09 17.45 8.15
N GLY A 276 3.33 17.74 6.86
CA GLY A 276 2.89 16.84 5.78
C GLY A 276 3.65 15.52 5.82
N TYR A 277 4.96 15.61 6.06
CA TYR A 277 5.82 14.49 6.44
C TYR A 277 6.68 14.84 7.66
N GLY A 278 7.32 16.02 7.62
CA GLY A 278 8.17 16.50 8.72
C GLY A 278 9.63 16.15 8.51
N LEU A 279 10.19 16.50 7.34
CA LEU A 279 11.59 16.20 6.98
C LEU A 279 12.58 16.52 8.11
N PRO A 280 12.55 17.70 8.77
CA PRO A 280 13.53 17.95 9.85
C PRO A 280 13.45 16.99 11.03
N LEU A 281 12.25 16.44 11.31
CA LEU A 281 12.05 15.42 12.34
C LEU A 281 12.49 14.04 11.87
N PHE A 282 12.30 13.73 10.59
CA PHE A 282 12.79 12.50 9.98
C PHE A 282 14.32 12.45 10.00
N GLU A 283 14.96 13.55 9.62
CA GLU A 283 16.42 13.72 9.65
C GLU A 283 16.97 13.60 11.09
N ALA A 284 16.32 14.26 12.05
CA ALA A 284 16.66 14.07 13.47
C ALA A 284 16.50 12.61 13.94
N ALA A 285 15.48 11.90 13.46
CA ALA A 285 15.19 10.53 13.89
C ALA A 285 16.28 9.56 13.44
N TYR A 286 16.72 9.61 12.18
CA TYR A 286 17.80 8.76 11.69
C TYR A 286 19.20 9.24 12.10
N CYS A 287 19.36 10.48 12.59
CA CYS A 287 20.56 10.93 13.30
C CYS A 287 20.55 10.58 14.79
N GLY A 288 19.47 9.97 15.30
CA GLY A 288 19.37 9.59 16.71
C GLY A 288 19.31 10.78 17.68
N LEU A 289 18.82 11.93 17.23
CA LEU A 289 18.61 13.11 18.07
C LEU A 289 17.25 13.00 18.79
N PRO A 290 17.17 13.19 20.12
CA PRO A 290 15.89 13.24 20.82
C PRO A 290 14.92 14.26 20.24
N ILE A 291 13.65 13.85 20.10
CA ILE A 291 12.61 14.64 19.43
C ILE A 291 11.52 15.02 20.43
N ILE A 292 11.11 16.29 20.42
CA ILE A 292 9.97 16.81 21.18
C ILE A 292 8.96 17.40 20.21
N THR A 293 7.80 16.75 20.08
CA THR A 293 6.76 17.18 19.15
C THR A 293 5.39 16.58 19.52
N HIS A 294 4.35 17.00 18.81
CA HIS A 294 2.99 16.51 18.99
C HIS A 294 2.65 15.40 17.97
N ASP A 295 1.59 14.63 18.22
CA ASP A 295 1.20 13.46 17.41
C ASP A 295 0.10 13.76 16.37
N TRP A 296 0.31 14.80 15.57
CA TRP A 296 -0.57 15.20 14.47
C TRP A 296 0.22 15.55 13.19
N GLY A 297 -0.05 14.86 12.09
CA GLY A 297 0.67 14.98 10.83
C GLY A 297 1.40 13.69 10.42
N GLY A 298 2.13 13.77 9.31
CA GLY A 298 2.86 12.65 8.71
C GLY A 298 4.04 12.15 9.53
N GLN A 299 4.54 12.93 10.49
CA GLN A 299 5.66 12.52 11.33
C GLN A 299 5.37 11.25 12.16
N LYS A 300 4.08 10.91 12.35
CA LYS A 300 3.66 9.72 13.09
C LYS A 300 4.11 8.41 12.44
N ASP A 301 4.34 8.43 11.13
CA ASP A 301 4.64 7.24 10.35
C ASP A 301 6.02 6.68 10.71
N PHE A 302 6.98 7.57 11.00
CA PHE A 302 8.35 7.18 11.36
C PHE A 302 8.70 7.41 12.83
N LEU A 303 7.97 8.25 13.58
CA LEU A 303 8.29 8.56 14.99
C LEU A 303 7.87 7.47 15.99
N SER A 304 7.46 6.30 15.54
CA SER A 304 7.02 5.21 16.41
C SER A 304 7.57 3.87 15.93
N PHE A 305 7.82 2.95 16.87
CA PHE A 305 8.39 1.64 16.56
C PHE A 305 7.75 0.56 17.45
N PHE A 306 7.79 -0.69 17.00
CA PHE A 306 7.36 -1.82 17.81
C PHE A 306 8.47 -2.25 18.78
N GLY A 307 8.10 -2.47 20.05
CA GLY A 307 9.04 -2.97 21.04
C GLY A 307 8.34 -3.75 22.14
N LYS A 308 9.07 -4.74 22.70
CA LYS A 308 8.54 -5.59 23.78
C LYS A 308 8.24 -4.79 25.04
N ASN A 309 7.09 -5.06 25.67
CA ASN A 309 6.73 -4.53 26.98
C ASN A 309 7.38 -5.37 28.11
N LYS A 310 7.14 -4.99 29.38
CA LYS A 310 7.67 -5.73 30.55
C LYS A 310 7.18 -7.19 30.64
N LYS A 311 6.13 -7.56 29.90
CA LYS A 311 5.55 -8.91 29.81
C LYS A 311 5.93 -9.63 28.51
N GLY A 312 6.93 -9.14 27.77
CA GLY A 312 7.41 -9.73 26.51
C GLY A 312 6.53 -9.51 25.28
N LYS A 313 5.30 -8.98 25.43
CA LYS A 313 4.39 -8.70 24.30
C LYS A 313 4.85 -7.49 23.50
N GLU A 314 4.80 -7.60 22.18
CA GLU A 314 5.11 -6.50 21.28
C GLU A 314 4.05 -5.40 21.36
N LYS A 315 4.50 -4.15 21.47
CA LYS A 315 3.60 -2.98 21.51
C LYS A 315 4.24 -1.81 20.78
N LYS A 316 3.43 -1.04 20.06
CA LYS A 316 3.83 0.23 19.46
C LYS A 316 4.22 1.24 20.55
N LYS A 317 5.42 1.79 20.45
CA LYS A 317 5.99 2.79 21.35
C LYS A 317 6.35 4.06 20.58
N ASN A 318 6.15 5.20 21.22
CA ASN A 318 6.60 6.49 20.68
C ASN A 318 8.11 6.62 20.89
N GLY A 319 8.84 6.99 19.84
CA GLY A 319 10.27 7.30 19.88
C GLY A 319 10.59 8.75 20.22
N TYR A 320 9.60 9.53 20.62
CA TYR A 320 9.69 10.97 20.87
C TYR A 320 8.95 11.35 22.16
N THR A 321 9.26 12.53 22.67
CA THR A 321 8.54 13.16 23.77
C THR A 321 7.29 13.84 23.23
N LYS A 322 6.13 13.26 23.54
CA LYS A 322 4.83 13.73 23.04
C LYS A 322 4.36 14.99 23.77
N VAL A 323 4.09 16.04 22.99
CA VAL A 323 3.45 17.29 23.41
C VAL A 323 1.95 17.22 23.11
N ASP A 324 1.13 17.60 24.08
CA ASP A 324 -0.32 17.65 23.92
C ASP A 324 -0.74 18.83 23.04
N PHE A 325 -1.86 18.70 22.33
CA PHE A 325 -2.40 19.75 21.47
C PHE A 325 -3.93 19.83 21.59
N ASN A 326 -4.51 20.92 21.06
CA ASN A 326 -5.94 21.07 20.80
C ASN A 326 -6.14 21.27 19.29
N LEU A 327 -7.19 20.66 18.72
CA LEU A 327 -7.60 20.99 17.36
C LEU A 327 -8.44 22.26 17.39
N ASN A 328 -8.02 23.26 16.61
CA ASN A 328 -8.80 24.48 16.39
C ASN A 328 -8.73 24.88 14.92
N LYS A 329 -9.67 25.74 14.48
CA LYS A 329 -9.63 26.33 13.15
C LYS A 329 -8.33 27.09 12.92
N ILE A 330 -7.85 27.08 11.67
CA ILE A 330 -6.70 27.89 11.27
C ILE A 330 -7.00 29.38 11.48
N GLN A 331 -5.94 30.17 11.68
CA GLN A 331 -6.08 31.62 11.78
C GLN A 331 -6.50 32.20 10.42
N LYS A 332 -7.30 33.27 10.41
CA LYS A 332 -7.72 33.96 9.17
C LYS A 332 -6.57 34.33 8.24
N ALA A 333 -5.42 34.72 8.81
CA ALA A 333 -4.21 35.06 8.06
C ALA A 333 -3.54 33.85 7.38
N ALA A 334 -3.89 32.63 7.77
CA ALA A 334 -3.37 31.38 7.19
C ALA A 334 -4.26 30.80 6.09
N VAL A 335 -5.45 31.37 5.87
CA VAL A 335 -6.39 30.93 4.84
C VAL A 335 -5.76 31.13 3.47
N TRP A 336 -5.72 30.06 2.68
CA TRP A 336 -5.21 30.08 1.31
C TRP A 336 -6.27 29.50 0.39
N LYS A 337 -6.98 30.38 -0.33
CA LYS A 337 -8.11 30.00 -1.18
C LYS A 337 -7.73 28.86 -2.13
N GLY A 338 -8.48 27.74 -2.04
CA GLY A 338 -8.26 26.55 -2.86
C GLY A 338 -7.22 25.56 -2.32
N VAL A 339 -6.59 25.85 -1.17
CA VAL A 339 -5.59 25.00 -0.51
C VAL A 339 -5.92 24.80 0.97
N LEU A 340 -6.12 25.88 1.71
CA LEU A 340 -6.49 25.91 3.13
C LEU A 340 -7.79 26.68 3.32
N ASP A 341 -8.88 25.96 3.59
CA ASP A 341 -10.19 26.54 3.85
C ASP A 341 -10.31 27.04 5.30
N GLU A 342 -11.15 28.04 5.57
CA GLU A 342 -11.39 28.61 6.91
C GLU A 342 -11.86 27.58 7.95
N GLU A 343 -12.52 26.51 7.49
CA GLU A 343 -13.01 25.42 8.33
C GLU A 343 -11.94 24.38 8.66
N SER A 344 -10.76 24.48 8.04
CA SER A 344 -9.66 23.56 8.28
C SER A 344 -9.13 23.72 9.70
N CYS A 345 -8.81 22.60 10.35
CA CYS A 345 -8.30 22.58 11.71
C CYS A 345 -6.82 22.18 11.75
N TRP A 346 -6.10 22.85 12.63
CA TRP A 346 -4.70 22.60 12.95
C TRP A 346 -4.55 22.09 14.38
N ALA A 347 -3.48 21.35 14.65
CA ALA A 347 -3.12 20.91 15.99
C ALA A 347 -2.29 21.98 16.70
N PHE A 348 -2.93 22.77 17.56
CA PHE A 348 -2.28 23.80 18.36
C PHE A 348 -1.61 23.19 19.59
N PRO A 349 -0.27 23.15 19.69
CA PRO A 349 0.38 22.58 20.86
C PRO A 349 0.06 23.37 22.13
N LYS A 350 -0.03 22.68 23.27
CA LYS A 350 -0.31 23.29 24.57
C LYS A 350 0.99 23.77 25.20
N GLU A 351 1.05 25.05 25.54
CA GLU A 351 2.19 25.70 26.18
C GLU A 351 2.72 24.91 27.39
N ALA A 352 1.86 24.57 28.35
CA ALA A 352 2.25 23.83 29.55
C ALA A 352 2.86 22.45 29.25
N SER A 353 2.32 21.75 28.24
CA SER A 353 2.83 20.44 27.82
C SER A 353 4.18 20.57 27.11
N ALA A 354 4.33 21.56 26.22
CA ALA A 354 5.59 21.83 25.51
C ALA A 354 6.72 22.16 26.49
N ARG A 355 6.47 23.07 27.42
CA ARG A 355 7.41 23.46 28.49
C ARG A 355 7.81 22.27 29.37
N SER A 356 6.82 21.53 29.88
CA SER A 356 7.06 20.33 30.69
C SER A 356 7.88 19.28 29.94
N CYS A 357 7.63 19.09 28.64
CA CYS A 357 8.35 18.13 27.82
C CYS A 357 9.82 18.55 27.60
N MET A 358 10.09 19.82 27.31
CA MET A 358 11.47 20.33 27.23
C MET A 358 12.21 20.12 28.55
N ARG A 359 11.59 20.49 29.68
CA ARG A 359 12.15 20.30 31.03
C ARG A 359 12.44 18.84 31.35
N LYS A 360 11.55 17.92 30.96
CA LYS A 360 11.75 16.47 31.12
C LYS A 360 12.96 15.96 30.33
N VAL A 361 13.11 16.39 29.08
CA VAL A 361 14.25 15.98 28.25
C VAL A 361 15.55 16.55 28.79
N PHE A 362 15.56 17.81 29.23
CA PHE A 362 16.72 18.43 29.88
C PHE A 362 17.19 17.64 31.11
N HIS A 363 16.29 17.31 32.04
CA HIS A 363 16.67 16.58 33.26
C HIS A 363 16.98 15.10 33.06
N LYS A 364 16.43 14.46 32.03
CA LYS A 364 16.54 13.01 31.80
C LYS A 364 17.14 12.69 30.43
N TYR A 365 18.11 13.49 29.99
CA TYR A 365 18.66 13.43 28.64
C TYR A 365 19.06 12.01 28.24
N ASP A 366 19.82 11.28 29.06
CA ASP A 366 20.31 9.93 28.72
C ASP A 366 19.17 8.94 28.43
N ILE A 367 18.03 9.08 29.13
CA ILE A 367 16.84 8.24 28.88
C ILE A 367 16.26 8.54 27.50
N TYR A 368 16.13 9.83 27.15
CA TYR A 368 15.58 10.25 25.87
C TYR A 368 16.55 10.04 24.71
N LYS A 369 17.86 10.12 24.94
CA LYS A 369 18.90 9.71 23.98
C LYS A 369 18.85 8.20 23.73
N GLY A 370 18.69 7.41 24.78
CA GLY A 370 18.46 5.96 24.66
C GLY A 370 17.17 5.61 23.90
N LEU A 371 16.12 6.45 24.00
CA LEU A 371 14.90 6.32 23.20
C LEU A 371 15.16 6.70 21.73
N ALA A 372 15.84 7.81 21.47
CA ALA A 372 16.19 8.27 20.13
C ALA A 372 17.05 7.26 19.38
N ASN A 373 18.03 6.62 20.05
CA ASN A 373 18.85 5.56 19.45
C ASN A 373 18.03 4.31 19.06
N LYS A 374 16.94 4.01 19.77
CA LYS A 374 16.02 2.92 19.38
C LYS A 374 15.19 3.30 18.17
N LEU A 375 14.70 4.54 18.14
CA LEU A 375 14.00 5.09 17.00
C LEU A 375 14.89 5.11 15.76
N GLN A 376 16.14 5.56 15.89
CA GLN A 376 17.13 5.58 14.83
C GLN A 376 17.29 4.22 14.15
N LYS A 377 17.49 3.16 14.94
CA LYS A 377 17.61 1.79 14.41
C LYS A 377 16.37 1.36 13.62
N HIS A 378 15.18 1.75 14.07
CA HIS A 378 13.95 1.47 13.33
C HIS A 378 13.94 2.24 12.00
N VAL A 379 14.18 3.55 12.03
CA VAL A 379 14.11 4.40 10.83
C VAL A 379 15.15 3.97 9.77
N LEU A 380 16.39 3.70 10.17
CA LEU A 380 17.44 3.24 9.26
C LEU A 380 17.12 1.88 8.59
N ASN A 381 16.32 1.04 9.24
CA ASN A 381 15.97 -0.28 8.71
C ASN A 381 14.77 -0.26 7.76
N TYR A 382 13.79 0.61 8.01
CA TYR A 382 12.49 0.61 7.31
C TYR A 382 12.40 1.62 6.16
N PHE A 383 13.26 2.63 6.14
CA PHE A 383 13.20 3.71 5.16
C PHE A 383 14.47 3.74 4.29
N LYS A 384 14.97 2.57 3.88
CA LYS A 384 16.17 2.46 3.06
C LYS A 384 15.93 3.03 1.67
N ASP A 385 16.96 3.66 1.10
CA ASP A 385 16.89 4.29 -0.22
C ASP A 385 16.44 3.33 -1.32
N GLU A 386 17.04 2.13 -1.38
CA GLU A 386 16.68 1.09 -2.35
C GLU A 386 15.20 0.69 -2.29
N GLU A 387 14.64 0.57 -1.09
CA GLU A 387 13.25 0.17 -0.89
C GLU A 387 12.28 1.28 -1.32
N ILE A 388 12.58 2.53 -0.96
CA ILE A 388 11.79 3.67 -1.40
C ILE A 388 11.88 3.85 -2.92
N ASN A 389 13.07 3.74 -3.51
CA ASN A 389 13.26 3.82 -4.95
C ASN A 389 12.47 2.73 -5.68
N ARG A 390 12.48 1.50 -5.14
CA ARG A 390 11.64 0.40 -5.66
C ARG A 390 10.16 0.74 -5.57
N ASN A 391 9.68 1.29 -4.47
CA ASN A 391 8.26 1.67 -4.31
C ASN A 391 7.87 2.77 -5.31
N VAL A 392 8.74 3.77 -5.50
CA VAL A 392 8.58 4.80 -6.54
C VAL A 392 8.48 4.15 -7.92
N ILE A 393 9.46 3.33 -8.31
CA ILE A 393 9.44 2.65 -9.60
C ILE A 393 8.19 1.79 -9.75
N ASN A 394 7.77 1.05 -8.73
CA ASN A 394 6.58 0.22 -8.79
C ASN A 394 5.32 1.08 -8.98
N SER A 395 5.25 2.22 -8.31
CA SER A 395 4.15 3.16 -8.46
C SER A 395 4.07 3.75 -9.86
N PHE A 396 5.19 4.08 -10.51
CA PHE A 396 5.17 4.73 -11.83
C PHE A 396 5.29 3.77 -13.02
N VAL A 397 5.82 2.56 -12.78
CA VAL A 397 6.26 1.64 -13.84
C VAL A 397 5.61 0.26 -13.71
N LYS A 398 5.00 -0.13 -12.57
CA LYS A 398 4.39 -1.46 -12.42
C LYS A 398 2.98 -1.50 -11.87
N LYS A 399 2.10 -1.93 -12.77
CA LYS A 399 1.39 -3.19 -12.58
C LYS A 399 1.61 -4.25 -13.68
N GLN A 400 2.43 -4.01 -14.71
CA GLN A 400 2.48 -4.93 -15.88
C GLN A 400 3.87 -5.48 -16.26
N LEU A 401 4.97 -5.07 -15.61
CA LEU A 401 6.32 -5.26 -16.18
C LEU A 401 7.38 -5.82 -15.21
N GLU A 402 7.00 -6.55 -14.15
CA GLU A 402 8.00 -7.06 -13.18
C GLU A 402 8.77 -8.27 -13.64
N ILE A 403 8.35 -8.89 -14.72
CA ILE A 403 9.11 -9.93 -15.36
C ILE A 403 9.02 -9.64 -16.85
N LYS A 404 10.16 -9.34 -17.46
CA LYS A 404 10.26 -9.35 -18.90
C LYS A 404 10.36 -10.83 -19.28
N ASP A 405 9.39 -11.31 -20.05
CA ASP A 405 9.30 -12.71 -20.48
C ASP A 405 9.19 -13.72 -19.31
N PRO A 406 8.17 -13.62 -18.43
CA PRO A 406 7.99 -14.64 -17.40
C PRO A 406 7.76 -16.01 -18.03
N ASP A 407 8.20 -17.07 -17.37
CA ASP A 407 7.85 -18.42 -17.83
C ASP A 407 6.33 -18.65 -17.73
N PHE A 408 5.70 -18.10 -16.68
CA PHE A 408 4.26 -18.23 -16.43
C PHE A 408 3.56 -16.90 -16.12
N VAL A 409 2.36 -16.71 -16.66
CA VAL A 409 1.47 -15.60 -16.29
C VAL A 409 0.17 -16.16 -15.73
N PHE A 410 -0.11 -15.85 -14.48
CA PHE A 410 -1.34 -16.25 -13.80
C PHE A 410 -2.36 -15.11 -13.84
N VAL A 411 -3.55 -15.39 -14.37
CA VAL A 411 -4.65 -14.42 -14.48
C VAL A 411 -5.81 -14.88 -13.62
N SER A 412 -6.34 -14.01 -12.76
CA SER A 412 -7.54 -14.31 -11.97
C SER A 412 -8.29 -13.03 -11.58
N ASP A 413 -9.60 -13.15 -11.34
CA ASP A 413 -10.44 -12.06 -10.85
C ASP A 413 -9.92 -11.54 -9.49
N PHE A 414 -9.51 -12.47 -8.62
CA PHE A 414 -8.91 -12.20 -7.30
C PHE A 414 -7.77 -13.18 -6.99
N PHE A 415 -6.85 -12.76 -6.13
CA PHE A 415 -5.81 -13.60 -5.51
C PHE A 415 -6.04 -13.73 -3.98
N GLU A 416 -5.37 -14.71 -3.34
CA GLU A 416 -5.59 -15.04 -1.91
C GLU A 416 -5.36 -13.84 -0.96
N ASP A 417 -4.47 -12.92 -1.31
CA ASP A 417 -4.18 -11.72 -0.52
C ASP A 417 -5.33 -10.68 -0.52
N GLU A 418 -6.26 -10.80 -1.46
CA GLU A 418 -7.41 -9.90 -1.59
C GLU A 418 -8.71 -10.51 -1.10
N TYR A 419 -8.90 -11.79 -1.41
CA TYR A 419 -10.12 -12.52 -1.08
C TYR A 419 -9.78 -13.97 -0.75
N VAL A 420 -10.11 -14.40 0.47
CA VAL A 420 -9.82 -15.76 0.94
C VAL A 420 -11.02 -16.65 0.67
N GLY A 421 -11.01 -17.30 -0.49
CA GLY A 421 -11.99 -18.30 -0.92
C GLY A 421 -11.33 -19.62 -1.34
N GLY A 422 -12.11 -20.70 -1.46
CA GLY A 422 -11.57 -22.02 -1.79
C GLY A 422 -10.91 -22.11 -3.17
N ALA A 423 -11.39 -21.31 -4.13
CA ALA A 423 -10.77 -21.16 -5.44
C ALA A 423 -9.44 -20.41 -5.34
N GLU A 424 -9.42 -19.26 -4.66
CA GLU A 424 -8.24 -18.42 -4.50
C GLU A 424 -7.13 -19.14 -3.72
N MET A 425 -7.48 -19.87 -2.66
CA MET A 425 -6.52 -20.71 -1.93
C MET A 425 -5.96 -21.86 -2.77
N SER A 426 -6.73 -22.39 -3.73
CA SER A 426 -6.27 -23.44 -4.64
C SER A 426 -5.36 -22.90 -5.73
N LEU A 427 -5.71 -21.74 -6.29
CA LEU A 427 -4.85 -21.05 -7.23
C LEU A 427 -3.54 -20.60 -6.58
N GLU A 428 -3.59 -20.09 -5.34
CA GLU A 428 -2.37 -19.68 -4.63
C GLU A 428 -1.46 -20.88 -4.31
N ALA A 429 -2.02 -22.01 -3.86
CA ALA A 429 -1.24 -23.22 -3.67
C ALA A 429 -0.60 -23.72 -4.97
N LEU A 430 -1.29 -23.56 -6.11
CA LEU A 430 -0.73 -23.84 -7.41
C LEU A 430 0.43 -22.87 -7.75
N ILE A 431 0.24 -21.57 -7.53
CA ILE A 431 1.27 -20.55 -7.75
C ILE A 431 2.51 -20.80 -6.88
N GLU A 432 2.35 -21.08 -5.59
CA GLU A 432 3.47 -21.41 -4.69
C GLU A 432 4.22 -22.68 -5.12
N SER A 433 3.52 -23.60 -5.80
CA SER A 433 4.13 -24.82 -6.33
C SER A 433 4.85 -24.63 -7.67
N THR A 434 4.95 -23.39 -8.19
CA THR A 434 5.70 -23.08 -9.41
C THR A 434 7.14 -23.61 -9.29
N PRO A 435 7.66 -24.32 -10.32
CA PRO A 435 9.01 -24.86 -10.27
C PRO A 435 10.03 -23.78 -9.93
N LYS A 436 10.94 -24.04 -8.98
CA LYS A 436 11.87 -23.03 -8.43
C LYS A 436 12.79 -22.37 -9.46
N ASN A 437 12.98 -22.99 -10.63
CA ASN A 437 13.78 -22.46 -11.73
C ASN A 437 12.95 -21.66 -12.75
N LYS A 438 11.68 -21.41 -12.47
CA LYS A 438 10.73 -20.70 -13.34
C LYS A 438 10.26 -19.41 -12.69
N THR A 439 10.06 -18.39 -13.52
CA THR A 439 9.58 -17.07 -13.13
C THR A 439 8.08 -16.96 -13.39
N MET A 440 7.35 -16.19 -12.56
CA MET A 440 5.90 -16.05 -12.70
C MET A 440 5.37 -14.66 -12.39
N LEU A 441 4.38 -14.21 -13.18
CA LEU A 441 3.69 -12.93 -13.01
C LEU A 441 2.22 -13.18 -12.62
N LYS A 442 1.70 -12.42 -11.65
CA LYS A 442 0.25 -12.37 -11.34
C LYS A 442 -0.36 -11.14 -12.01
N VAL A 443 -1.44 -11.33 -12.77
CA VAL A 443 -2.21 -10.26 -13.42
C VAL A 443 -3.67 -10.40 -13.00
N LYS A 444 -4.32 -9.30 -12.63
CA LYS A 444 -5.76 -9.35 -12.35
C LYS A 444 -6.54 -9.33 -13.64
N SER A 445 -7.63 -10.08 -13.71
CA SER A 445 -8.53 -10.10 -14.87
C SER A 445 -8.97 -8.70 -15.30
N VAL A 446 -9.30 -7.82 -14.34
CA VAL A 446 -9.73 -6.44 -14.60
C VAL A 446 -8.62 -5.54 -15.14
N ASP A 447 -7.37 -5.86 -14.83
CA ASP A 447 -6.20 -5.10 -15.25
C ASP A 447 -5.62 -5.65 -16.57
N LEU A 448 -6.18 -6.74 -17.12
CA LEU A 448 -5.67 -7.39 -18.32
C LEU A 448 -6.03 -6.57 -19.58
N GLU A 449 -5.00 -6.21 -20.33
CA GLU A 449 -5.04 -5.38 -21.54
C GLU A 449 -4.19 -6.03 -22.65
N GLU A 450 -4.42 -5.63 -23.91
CA GLU A 450 -3.69 -6.14 -25.10
C GLU A 450 -2.16 -6.04 -24.97
N GLU A 451 -1.65 -4.99 -24.32
CA GLU A 451 -0.21 -4.79 -24.09
C GLU A 451 0.43 -5.98 -23.33
N HIS A 452 -0.30 -6.66 -22.43
CA HIS A 452 0.27 -7.83 -21.74
C HIS A 452 0.45 -9.02 -22.67
N LEU A 453 -0.45 -9.20 -23.65
CA LEU A 453 -0.36 -10.26 -24.63
C LEU A 453 0.86 -10.03 -25.51
N GLU A 454 1.13 -8.79 -25.90
CA GLU A 454 2.33 -8.43 -26.68
C GLU A 454 3.62 -8.66 -25.87
N LEU A 455 3.63 -8.25 -24.60
CA LEU A 455 4.80 -8.32 -23.73
C LEU A 455 5.13 -9.72 -23.21
N CYS A 456 4.12 -10.57 -23.03
CA CYS A 456 4.26 -11.92 -22.47
C CYS A 456 3.77 -12.99 -23.46
N LYS A 457 3.90 -12.74 -24.77
CA LYS A 457 3.44 -13.66 -25.83
C LYS A 457 4.10 -15.04 -25.78
N ASP A 458 5.35 -15.08 -25.31
CA ASP A 458 6.17 -16.29 -25.24
C ASP A 458 6.04 -17.00 -23.88
N SER A 459 5.28 -16.41 -22.96
CA SER A 459 4.96 -16.99 -21.65
C SER A 459 3.84 -18.03 -21.74
N LYS A 460 3.79 -18.94 -20.78
CA LYS A 460 2.66 -19.85 -20.60
C LYS A 460 1.63 -19.20 -19.67
N TRP A 461 0.41 -19.06 -20.13
CA TRP A 461 -0.65 -18.40 -19.36
C TRP A 461 -1.49 -19.42 -18.60
N VAL A 462 -1.90 -19.07 -17.39
CA VAL A 462 -2.78 -19.88 -16.54
C VAL A 462 -3.92 -18.99 -16.06
N PHE A 463 -5.10 -19.21 -16.63
CA PHE A 463 -6.31 -18.53 -16.22
C PHE A 463 -6.98 -19.27 -15.08
N GLY A 464 -7.30 -18.57 -14.00
CA GLY A 464 -8.28 -18.97 -12.99
C GLY A 464 -9.64 -18.37 -13.32
N ASN A 465 -10.27 -17.74 -12.32
CA ASN A 465 -11.55 -17.03 -12.53
C ASN A 465 -11.38 -15.86 -13.51
N LEU A 466 -12.25 -15.79 -14.53
CA LEU A 466 -12.12 -14.87 -15.67
C LEU A 466 -13.35 -14.00 -15.91
N THR A 467 -14.19 -13.81 -14.88
CA THR A 467 -15.46 -13.06 -14.99
C THR A 467 -15.22 -11.58 -15.28
N MET A 468 -14.09 -11.03 -14.81
CA MET A 468 -13.75 -9.61 -14.98
C MET A 468 -12.85 -9.35 -16.19
N VAL A 469 -12.53 -10.38 -17.00
CA VAL A 469 -11.78 -10.18 -18.24
C VAL A 469 -12.71 -9.56 -19.28
N LYS A 470 -12.23 -8.52 -19.96
CA LYS A 470 -13.01 -7.89 -21.04
C LYS A 470 -13.25 -8.90 -22.18
N PRO A 471 -14.47 -8.99 -22.75
CA PRO A 471 -14.80 -9.91 -23.84
C PRO A 471 -13.80 -9.88 -25.00
N GLU A 472 -13.38 -8.69 -25.42
CA GLU A 472 -12.42 -8.48 -26.51
C GLU A 472 -11.05 -9.11 -26.23
N ILE A 473 -10.63 -9.16 -24.96
CA ILE A 473 -9.35 -9.79 -24.58
C ILE A 473 -9.47 -11.31 -24.61
N LEU A 474 -10.58 -11.88 -24.13
CA LEU A 474 -10.81 -13.33 -24.23
C LEU A 474 -10.86 -13.82 -25.68
N ASP A 475 -11.49 -13.02 -26.55
CA ASP A 475 -11.51 -13.27 -27.99
C ASP A 475 -10.11 -13.24 -28.60
N LEU A 476 -9.22 -12.34 -28.15
CA LEU A 476 -7.82 -12.29 -28.61
C LEU A 476 -7.04 -13.55 -28.22
N PHE A 477 -7.20 -14.07 -26.99
CA PHE A 477 -6.58 -15.34 -26.60
C PHE A 477 -7.07 -16.50 -27.47
N SER A 478 -8.37 -16.53 -27.79
CA SER A 478 -8.97 -17.58 -28.61
C SER A 478 -8.55 -17.52 -30.09
N LYS A 479 -8.14 -16.34 -30.59
CA LYS A 479 -7.74 -16.10 -31.98
C LYS A 479 -6.22 -16.05 -32.19
N SER A 480 -5.44 -16.00 -31.12
CA SER A 480 -3.98 -15.90 -31.15
C SER A 480 -3.31 -17.25 -30.92
N ASN A 481 -2.02 -17.35 -31.23
CA ASN A 481 -1.22 -18.55 -30.99
C ASN A 481 -0.50 -18.51 -29.62
N ILE A 482 -1.20 -18.05 -28.58
CA ILE A 482 -0.65 -17.93 -27.23
C ILE A 482 -0.87 -19.26 -26.48
N ASP A 483 0.16 -19.77 -25.79
CA ASP A 483 0.04 -20.96 -24.96
C ASP A 483 -0.64 -20.60 -23.63
N TYR A 484 -1.90 -21.01 -23.46
CA TYR A 484 -2.63 -20.82 -22.22
C TYR A 484 -3.37 -22.08 -21.76
N SER A 485 -3.51 -22.23 -20.45
CA SER A 485 -4.34 -23.24 -19.79
C SER A 485 -5.36 -22.54 -18.90
N PHE A 486 -6.49 -23.20 -18.66
CA PHE A 486 -7.60 -22.67 -17.88
C PHE A 486 -7.92 -23.58 -16.69
N VAL A 487 -8.08 -23.02 -15.51
CA VAL A 487 -8.50 -23.72 -14.28
C VAL A 487 -9.88 -23.18 -13.91
N GLU A 488 -10.91 -23.96 -14.19
CA GLU A 488 -12.29 -23.56 -13.99
C GLU A 488 -12.74 -23.91 -12.57
N PHE A 489 -12.92 -22.88 -11.76
CA PHE A 489 -13.39 -23.03 -10.39
C PHE A 489 -14.92 -22.96 -10.26
N ASP A 490 -15.68 -22.65 -11.32
CA ASP A 490 -17.13 -22.43 -11.25
C ASP A 490 -17.84 -22.80 -12.58
N TYR A 491 -18.98 -22.18 -12.91
CA TYR A 491 -19.65 -22.31 -14.22
C TYR A 491 -19.67 -20.99 -15.01
N LYS A 492 -18.55 -20.60 -15.62
CA LYS A 492 -18.42 -19.31 -16.35
C LYS A 492 -19.20 -19.24 -17.67
N PHE A 493 -19.82 -20.32 -18.11
CA PHE A 493 -20.79 -20.25 -19.22
C PHE A 493 -22.17 -19.74 -18.78
N CYS A 494 -22.44 -19.75 -17.48
CA CYS A 494 -23.71 -19.33 -16.89
C CYS A 494 -23.58 -17.90 -16.33
N GLU A 495 -24.54 -17.04 -16.64
CA GLU A 495 -24.59 -15.66 -16.12
C GLU A 495 -24.61 -15.63 -14.58
N TYR A 496 -25.43 -16.49 -13.97
CA TYR A 496 -25.52 -16.64 -12.51
C TYR A 496 -24.42 -17.50 -11.90
N ARG A 497 -23.46 -17.95 -12.71
CA ARG A 497 -22.32 -18.80 -12.32
C ARG A 497 -22.70 -20.16 -11.71
N ASN A 498 -23.98 -20.49 -11.64
CA ASN A 498 -24.47 -21.78 -11.15
C ASN A 498 -25.76 -22.14 -11.90
N PRO A 499 -25.78 -23.22 -12.68
CA PRO A 499 -26.99 -23.62 -13.42
C PRO A 499 -28.22 -23.84 -12.54
N VAL A 500 -28.05 -24.30 -11.30
CA VAL A 500 -29.17 -24.47 -10.36
C VAL A 500 -29.78 -23.13 -9.98
N LEU A 501 -28.96 -22.08 -9.86
CA LEU A 501 -29.45 -20.74 -9.56
C LEU A 501 -30.18 -20.12 -10.73
N TYR A 502 -29.65 -20.30 -11.95
CA TYR A 502 -30.32 -19.84 -13.16
C TYR A 502 -31.73 -20.41 -13.23
N ASN A 503 -31.86 -21.73 -13.16
CA ASN A 503 -33.15 -22.41 -13.26
C ASN A 503 -34.12 -21.97 -12.15
N PHE A 504 -33.61 -21.68 -10.95
CA PHE A 504 -34.43 -21.20 -9.85
C PHE A 504 -34.93 -19.77 -10.05
N LEU A 505 -34.14 -18.88 -10.67
CA LEU A 505 -34.49 -17.48 -10.86
C LEU A 505 -35.33 -17.24 -12.11
N GLU A 506 -35.02 -17.94 -13.21
CA GLU A 506 -35.64 -17.73 -14.52
C GLU A 506 -36.83 -18.67 -14.78
N ASP A 507 -37.03 -19.69 -13.92
CA ASP A 507 -38.08 -20.72 -14.05
C ASP A 507 -38.02 -21.50 -15.39
N GLU A 508 -36.84 -21.54 -16.03
CA GLU A 508 -36.55 -22.28 -17.27
C GLU A 508 -35.09 -22.76 -17.34
N ASP A 509 -34.82 -23.76 -18.19
CA ASP A 509 -33.46 -24.22 -18.51
C ASP A 509 -32.82 -23.29 -19.57
N CYS A 510 -31.61 -22.80 -19.32
CA CYS A 510 -30.86 -22.03 -20.31
C CYS A 510 -30.25 -22.93 -21.39
N GLU A 511 -30.44 -22.58 -22.67
CA GLU A 511 -29.66 -23.11 -23.78
C GLU A 511 -28.32 -22.36 -23.88
N TYR A 512 -27.42 -22.62 -22.92
CA TYR A 512 -26.16 -21.88 -22.77
C TYR A 512 -25.32 -21.80 -24.04
N GLN A 513 -25.31 -22.87 -24.84
CA GLN A 513 -24.59 -22.95 -26.12
C GLN A 513 -25.01 -21.87 -27.14
N ASP A 514 -26.26 -21.41 -27.07
CA ASP A 514 -26.82 -20.40 -27.99
C ASP A 514 -26.60 -18.97 -27.47
N THR A 515 -26.06 -18.81 -26.26
CA THR A 515 -25.71 -17.51 -25.69
C THR A 515 -24.34 -17.05 -26.18
N GLU A 516 -24.15 -15.73 -26.25
CA GLU A 516 -22.84 -15.14 -26.60
C GLU A 516 -21.74 -15.56 -25.61
N GLN A 517 -22.09 -15.68 -24.32
CA GLN A 517 -21.19 -16.14 -23.27
C GLN A 517 -20.80 -17.62 -23.46
N GLY A 518 -21.76 -18.50 -23.73
CA GLY A 518 -21.49 -19.91 -23.98
C GLY A 518 -20.64 -20.13 -25.23
N ALA A 519 -20.93 -19.44 -26.33
CA ALA A 519 -20.12 -19.47 -27.54
C ALA A 519 -18.67 -19.02 -27.27
N ARG A 520 -18.49 -17.92 -26.54
CA ARG A 520 -17.15 -17.43 -26.14
C ARG A 520 -16.40 -18.42 -25.25
N ILE A 521 -17.07 -19.04 -24.29
CA ILE A 521 -16.45 -20.05 -23.43
C ILE A 521 -16.10 -21.32 -24.21
N ILE A 522 -16.92 -21.73 -25.18
CA ILE A 522 -16.58 -22.84 -26.09
C ILE A 522 -15.28 -22.53 -26.84
N ASP A 523 -15.18 -21.35 -27.46
CA ASP A 523 -13.98 -20.94 -28.19
C ASP A 523 -12.76 -20.86 -27.28
N PHE A 524 -12.90 -20.24 -26.10
CA PHE A 524 -11.81 -20.10 -25.15
C PHE A 524 -11.32 -21.44 -24.59
N VAL A 525 -12.24 -22.36 -24.28
CA VAL A 525 -11.88 -23.70 -23.79
C VAL A 525 -11.28 -24.53 -24.92
N ASN A 526 -11.80 -24.47 -26.14
CA ASN A 526 -11.31 -25.29 -27.26
C ASN A 526 -9.93 -24.88 -27.79
N ASN A 527 -9.52 -23.63 -27.56
CA ASN A 527 -8.20 -23.12 -27.92
C ASN A 527 -7.20 -23.15 -26.76
N SER A 528 -7.64 -23.44 -25.54
CA SER A 528 -6.73 -23.67 -24.42
C SER A 528 -5.96 -24.98 -24.63
N LYS A 529 -4.73 -25.03 -24.14
CA LYS A 529 -3.91 -26.23 -24.15
C LYS A 529 -4.49 -27.32 -23.25
N TYR A 530 -4.93 -26.91 -22.06
CA TYR A 530 -5.68 -27.74 -21.12
C TYR A 530 -6.69 -26.88 -20.36
N THR A 531 -7.88 -27.43 -20.15
CA THR A 531 -8.89 -26.90 -19.23
C THR A 531 -9.07 -27.88 -18.09
N PHE A 532 -8.84 -27.41 -16.87
CA PHE A 532 -8.85 -28.17 -15.64
C PHE A 532 -10.12 -27.89 -14.85
N PHE A 533 -10.89 -28.93 -14.57
CA PHE A 533 -12.07 -28.88 -13.72
C PHE A 533 -11.75 -29.35 -12.29
N MET A 534 -12.52 -28.87 -11.32
CA MET A 534 -12.39 -29.24 -9.91
C MET A 534 -13.02 -30.62 -9.61
N SER A 535 -13.88 -31.12 -10.48
CA SER A 535 -14.48 -32.46 -10.35
C SER A 535 -14.89 -33.04 -11.71
N GLU A 536 -15.07 -34.35 -11.75
CA GLU A 536 -15.63 -35.04 -12.91
C GLU A 536 -17.06 -34.56 -13.19
N LYS A 537 -17.84 -34.34 -12.14
CA LYS A 537 -19.23 -33.86 -12.27
C LYS A 537 -19.29 -32.47 -12.91
N GLN A 538 -18.38 -31.56 -12.56
CA GLN A 538 -18.27 -30.26 -13.20
C GLN A 538 -17.95 -30.40 -14.69
N ARG A 539 -17.00 -31.26 -15.04
CA ARG A 539 -16.62 -31.53 -16.43
C ARG A 539 -17.79 -32.05 -17.26
N GLU A 540 -18.56 -32.99 -16.71
CA GLU A 540 -19.73 -33.56 -17.40
C GLU A 540 -20.87 -32.53 -17.57
N ILE A 541 -21.06 -31.63 -16.61
CA ILE A 541 -22.01 -30.51 -16.74
C ILE A 541 -21.57 -29.56 -17.86
N TYR A 542 -20.28 -29.24 -17.96
CA TYR A 542 -19.75 -28.46 -19.09
C TYR A 542 -20.02 -29.13 -20.43
N LYS A 543 -19.70 -30.43 -20.57
CA LYS A 543 -19.96 -31.17 -21.81
C LYS A 543 -21.45 -31.24 -22.17
N LYS A 544 -22.31 -31.39 -21.18
CA LYS A 544 -23.76 -31.45 -21.38
C LYS A 544 -24.31 -30.13 -21.91
N HIS A 545 -23.89 -29.01 -21.31
CA HIS A 545 -24.45 -27.69 -21.64
C HIS A 545 -23.70 -26.97 -22.78
N LEU A 546 -22.49 -27.42 -23.11
CA LEU A 546 -21.66 -26.90 -24.19
C LEU A 546 -21.14 -28.07 -25.06
N PRO A 547 -21.99 -28.68 -25.92
CA PRO A 547 -21.61 -29.85 -26.72
C PRO A 547 -20.52 -29.56 -27.76
N GLY A 548 -20.20 -28.29 -28.03
CA GLY A 548 -19.10 -27.88 -28.91
C GLY A 548 -17.70 -28.06 -28.31
N LEU A 549 -17.57 -28.51 -27.06
CA LEU A 549 -16.29 -28.68 -26.39
C LEU A 549 -15.52 -29.92 -26.90
N LYS A 550 -14.22 -29.74 -27.19
CA LYS A 550 -13.30 -30.81 -27.58
C LYS A 550 -12.88 -31.58 -26.34
N ALA A 551 -13.01 -32.90 -26.34
CA ALA A 551 -12.71 -33.72 -25.17
C ALA A 551 -11.20 -33.81 -24.84
N ASP A 552 -10.33 -33.62 -25.83
CA ASP A 552 -8.91 -33.95 -25.75
C ASP A 552 -8.10 -33.05 -24.80
N ASN A 553 -8.63 -31.88 -24.44
CA ASN A 553 -7.98 -30.93 -23.53
C ASN A 553 -8.69 -30.76 -22.18
N LEU A 554 -9.72 -31.57 -21.89
CA LEU A 554 -10.53 -31.45 -20.66
C LEU A 554 -10.04 -32.42 -19.58
N GLU A 555 -9.46 -31.87 -18.52
CA GLU A 555 -8.81 -32.61 -17.43
C GLU A 555 -9.49 -32.34 -16.08
N VAL A 556 -9.38 -33.28 -15.14
CA VAL A 556 -9.80 -33.06 -13.74
C VAL A 556 -8.57 -32.84 -12.87
N LEU A 557 -8.50 -31.69 -12.21
CA LEU A 557 -7.39 -31.30 -11.34
C LEU A 557 -7.72 -31.44 -9.86
N SER A 558 -8.96 -31.17 -9.46
CA SER A 558 -9.37 -31.03 -8.05
C SER A 558 -8.70 -29.84 -7.32
N SER A 559 -9.02 -29.68 -6.04
CA SER A 559 -8.44 -28.66 -5.16
C SER A 559 -6.95 -28.94 -4.91
N ILE A 560 -6.11 -27.90 -4.96
CA ILE A 560 -4.67 -28.02 -4.72
C ILE A 560 -4.31 -27.44 -3.36
N PHE A 561 -3.67 -28.22 -2.48
CA PHE A 561 -3.29 -27.76 -1.14
C PHE A 561 -1.79 -27.48 -1.04
N LYS A 562 -1.42 -26.49 -0.20
CA LYS A 562 -0.02 -26.18 0.14
C LYS A 562 0.61 -27.36 0.87
N SER A 563 1.91 -27.60 0.72
CA SER A 563 2.58 -28.70 1.44
C SER A 563 2.44 -28.58 2.97
N SER A 564 2.51 -27.35 3.48
CA SER A 564 2.34 -27.04 4.92
C SER A 564 0.94 -27.37 5.46
N PHE A 565 -0.08 -27.48 4.61
CA PHE A 565 -1.42 -27.90 5.04
C PHE A 565 -1.42 -29.35 5.54
N PHE A 566 -0.77 -30.26 4.81
CA PHE A 566 -0.73 -31.67 5.19
C PHE A 566 0.02 -31.91 6.50
N GLU A 567 1.06 -31.12 6.77
CA GLU A 567 1.77 -31.14 8.06
C GLU A 567 0.81 -30.80 9.20
N LYS A 568 0.04 -29.72 9.06
CA LYS A 568 -0.94 -29.27 10.06
C LYS A 568 -2.07 -30.26 10.30
N ILE A 569 -2.57 -30.90 9.24
CA ILE A 569 -3.62 -31.91 9.37
C ILE A 569 -3.12 -33.11 10.16
N ASN A 570 -1.91 -33.59 9.85
CA ASN A 570 -1.31 -34.72 10.55
C ASN A 570 -1.08 -34.43 12.04
N GLU A 571 -0.66 -33.21 12.39
CA GLU A 571 -0.51 -32.79 13.79
C GLU A 571 -1.84 -32.76 14.57
N LYS A 572 -2.96 -32.48 13.90
CA LYS A 572 -4.26 -32.25 14.56
C LYS A 572 -5.19 -33.46 14.52
N ARG A 573 -4.87 -34.52 13.76
CA ARG A 573 -5.75 -35.68 13.51
C ARG A 573 -6.08 -36.47 14.78
N GLU A 574 -5.17 -36.50 15.75
CA GLU A 574 -5.33 -37.23 17.03
C GLU A 574 -5.96 -36.36 18.12
N LYS A 575 -7.27 -36.10 18.00
CA LYS A 575 -8.07 -35.46 19.06
C LYS A 575 -9.27 -36.31 19.43
N GLU A 576 -9.72 -36.17 20.68
CA GLU A 576 -11.04 -36.62 21.09
C GLU A 576 -12.10 -35.89 20.27
N LYS A 577 -13.05 -36.64 19.71
CA LYS A 577 -14.03 -36.13 18.77
C LYS A 577 -15.42 -36.13 19.37
N SER A 578 -16.08 -34.98 19.34
CA SER A 578 -17.43 -34.82 19.86
C SER A 578 -18.17 -33.74 19.08
N GLY A 579 -19.48 -33.93 18.91
CA GLY A 579 -20.34 -32.94 18.27
C GLY A 579 -20.12 -32.83 16.75
N TRP A 580 -21.00 -32.07 16.12
CA TRP A 580 -21.05 -31.86 14.68
C TRP A 580 -20.73 -30.42 14.31
N ILE A 581 -20.23 -30.19 13.09
CA ILE A 581 -20.01 -28.82 12.59
C ILE A 581 -20.85 -28.54 11.35
N VAL A 582 -21.42 -27.34 11.32
CA VAL A 582 -22.05 -26.73 10.14
C VAL A 582 -21.22 -25.53 9.69
N LEU A 583 -21.02 -25.38 8.38
CA LEU A 583 -20.37 -24.21 7.81
C LEU A 583 -21.35 -23.03 7.73
N GLY A 584 -21.16 -22.00 8.55
CA GLY A 584 -22.04 -20.83 8.66
C GLY A 584 -21.89 -19.78 7.56
N SER A 585 -21.58 -20.19 6.33
CA SER A 585 -21.37 -19.28 5.20
C SER A 585 -22.63 -18.50 4.84
N ARG A 586 -22.49 -17.19 4.56
CA ARG A 586 -23.58 -16.32 4.08
C ARG A 586 -23.92 -16.53 2.60
N PHE A 587 -23.12 -17.27 1.85
CA PHE A 587 -23.43 -17.63 0.46
C PHE A 587 -24.48 -18.73 0.41
N TRP A 588 -25.58 -18.45 -0.30
CA TRP A 588 -26.74 -19.35 -0.42
C TRP A 588 -26.34 -20.77 -0.89
N VAL A 589 -25.37 -20.87 -1.82
CA VAL A 589 -24.87 -22.15 -2.35
C VAL A 589 -24.42 -23.09 -1.24
N LYS A 590 -23.80 -22.56 -0.18
CA LYS A 590 -23.22 -23.37 0.90
C LYS A 590 -24.26 -23.95 1.86
N GLY A 591 -25.53 -23.56 1.77
CA GLY A 591 -26.64 -24.27 2.37
C GLY A 591 -26.66 -24.35 3.91
N ALA A 592 -26.12 -23.34 4.61
CA ALA A 592 -26.01 -23.33 6.08
C ALA A 592 -27.35 -23.64 6.78
N GLU A 593 -28.44 -23.01 6.37
CA GLU A 593 -29.77 -23.22 6.97
C GLU A 593 -30.27 -24.66 6.83
N LYS A 594 -30.05 -25.30 5.66
CA LYS A 594 -30.42 -26.70 5.44
C LYS A 594 -29.57 -27.64 6.28
N SER A 595 -28.27 -27.36 6.38
CA SER A 595 -27.35 -28.12 7.23
C SER A 595 -27.73 -28.05 8.70
N GLU A 596 -28.05 -26.85 9.20
CA GLU A 596 -28.52 -26.67 10.58
C GLU A 596 -29.85 -27.36 10.84
N ALA A 597 -30.82 -27.24 9.91
CA ALA A 597 -32.11 -27.90 10.03
C ALA A 597 -31.95 -29.42 10.15
N TRP A 598 -31.11 -30.02 9.31
CA TRP A 598 -30.82 -31.45 9.39
C TRP A 598 -30.19 -31.86 10.73
N CYS A 599 -29.22 -31.08 11.25
CA CYS A 599 -28.64 -31.35 12.56
C CYS A 599 -29.68 -31.27 13.69
N LYS A 600 -30.59 -30.28 13.64
CA LYS A 600 -31.71 -30.13 14.59
C LYS A 600 -32.68 -31.32 14.51
N ASP A 601 -33.09 -31.69 13.31
CA ASP A 601 -34.06 -32.77 13.07
C ASP A 601 -33.54 -34.14 13.53
N ASN A 602 -32.22 -34.33 13.52
CA ASN A 602 -31.55 -35.55 13.98
C ASN A 602 -31.08 -35.48 15.44
N ASN A 603 -31.43 -34.43 16.19
CA ASN A 603 -31.02 -34.20 17.58
C ASN A 603 -29.50 -34.30 17.80
N LEU A 604 -28.71 -33.79 16.85
CA LEU A 604 -27.25 -33.75 16.96
C LEU A 604 -26.81 -32.51 17.75
N ASP A 605 -25.82 -32.67 18.63
CA ASP A 605 -25.08 -31.53 19.20
C ASP A 605 -24.17 -30.95 18.12
N TYR A 606 -24.37 -29.69 17.73
CA TYR A 606 -23.63 -29.09 16.63
C TYR A 606 -23.24 -27.63 16.88
N GLU A 607 -22.17 -27.23 16.21
CA GLU A 607 -21.66 -25.86 16.19
C GLU A 607 -21.66 -25.30 14.76
N VAL A 608 -21.98 -24.01 14.63
CA VAL A 608 -21.87 -23.27 13.37
C VAL A 608 -20.56 -22.49 13.34
N LEU A 609 -19.67 -22.79 12.37
CA LEU A 609 -18.40 -22.09 12.21
C LEU A 609 -18.47 -21.03 11.10
N PHE A 610 -18.08 -19.79 11.41
CA PHE A 610 -17.98 -18.72 10.43
C PHE A 610 -16.92 -17.68 10.83
N GLY A 611 -16.12 -17.21 9.87
CA GLY A 611 -15.19 -16.09 10.06
C GLY A 611 -13.99 -16.35 10.98
N LEU A 612 -13.63 -17.62 11.22
CA LEU A 612 -12.47 -18.00 12.02
C LEU A 612 -11.17 -17.95 11.22
N GLU A 613 -10.05 -17.68 11.90
CA GLU A 613 -8.72 -17.87 11.30
C GLU A 613 -8.47 -19.34 10.98
N ASN A 614 -7.70 -19.63 9.93
CA ASN A 614 -7.51 -20.99 9.41
C ASN A 614 -7.02 -22.01 10.46
N GLU A 615 -6.11 -21.62 11.35
CA GLU A 615 -5.62 -22.48 12.44
C GLU A 615 -6.72 -22.85 13.44
N GLU A 616 -7.52 -21.85 13.82
CA GLU A 616 -8.64 -22.06 14.73
C GLU A 616 -9.69 -22.95 14.06
N PHE A 617 -10.04 -22.65 12.81
CA PHE A 617 -11.00 -23.42 12.02
C PHE A 617 -10.62 -24.90 11.90
N LEU A 618 -9.39 -25.22 11.50
CA LEU A 618 -8.89 -26.60 11.42
C LEU A 618 -8.85 -27.27 12.80
N SER A 619 -8.54 -26.52 13.86
CA SER A 619 -8.53 -27.04 15.23
C SER A 619 -9.94 -27.41 15.72
N ARG A 620 -10.97 -26.65 15.32
CA ARG A 620 -12.38 -26.97 15.60
C ARG A 620 -12.82 -28.20 14.83
N LEU A 621 -12.54 -28.26 13.53
CA LEU A 621 -12.84 -29.43 12.70
C LEU A 621 -12.21 -30.70 13.25
N ALA A 622 -10.94 -30.62 13.67
CA ALA A 622 -10.22 -31.76 14.23
C ALA A 622 -10.90 -32.37 15.48
N GLY A 623 -11.61 -31.55 16.26
CA GLY A 623 -12.34 -31.98 17.44
C GLY A 623 -13.78 -32.44 17.20
N ALA A 624 -14.29 -32.36 15.97
CA ALA A 624 -15.67 -32.74 15.65
C ALA A 624 -15.77 -34.21 15.23
N GLU A 625 -16.84 -34.87 15.66
CA GLU A 625 -17.19 -36.22 15.23
C GLU A 625 -17.61 -36.23 13.76
N GLY A 626 -18.40 -35.23 13.35
CA GLY A 626 -18.89 -35.13 11.98
C GLY A 626 -19.14 -33.70 11.52
N ILE A 627 -19.39 -33.55 10.23
CA ILE A 627 -19.84 -32.31 9.62
C ILE A 627 -21.12 -32.53 8.83
N CYS A 628 -21.97 -31.51 8.80
CA CYS A 628 -23.14 -31.46 7.94
C CYS A 628 -22.98 -30.31 6.94
N PHE A 629 -22.99 -30.63 5.65
CA PHE A 629 -22.85 -29.68 4.56
C PHE A 629 -23.81 -30.01 3.43
N LEU A 630 -24.94 -29.31 3.36
CA LEU A 630 -26.03 -29.56 2.42
C LEU A 630 -26.18 -28.38 1.46
N PRO A 631 -25.26 -28.23 0.50
CA PRO A 631 -25.28 -27.11 -0.41
C PRO A 631 -26.61 -27.05 -1.18
N ALA A 632 -27.05 -25.82 -1.51
CA ALA A 632 -28.29 -25.56 -2.22
C ALA A 632 -28.14 -25.50 -3.75
N GLY A 633 -26.90 -25.49 -4.24
CA GLY A 633 -26.54 -25.54 -5.66
C GLY A 633 -25.14 -26.12 -5.80
N TYR A 634 -24.69 -26.37 -7.04
CA TYR A 634 -23.42 -27.06 -7.27
C TYR A 634 -22.22 -26.36 -6.60
N ASP A 635 -21.52 -27.07 -5.73
CA ASP A 635 -20.25 -26.65 -5.14
C ASP A 635 -19.11 -27.45 -5.80
N THR A 636 -18.40 -26.79 -6.71
CA THR A 636 -17.33 -27.36 -7.55
C THR A 636 -16.05 -27.62 -6.76
N CYS A 637 -15.77 -26.79 -5.75
CA CYS A 637 -14.53 -26.80 -4.97
C CYS A 637 -14.80 -26.81 -3.46
N PRO A 638 -15.48 -27.84 -2.91
CA PRO A 638 -15.86 -27.91 -1.50
C PRO A 638 -14.66 -28.30 -0.60
N ARG A 639 -13.67 -27.40 -0.48
CA ARG A 639 -12.51 -27.60 0.40
C ARG A 639 -12.88 -27.97 1.83
N PHE A 640 -13.98 -27.43 2.34
CA PHE A 640 -14.51 -27.76 3.66
C PHE A 640 -14.71 -29.27 3.86
N LEU A 641 -15.23 -29.97 2.85
CA LEU A 641 -15.43 -31.42 2.90
C LEU A 641 -14.10 -32.18 2.88
N ILE A 642 -13.16 -31.73 2.05
CA ILE A 642 -11.83 -32.33 1.94
C ILE A 642 -11.07 -32.19 3.27
N GLU A 643 -11.07 -30.98 3.84
CA GLU A 643 -10.43 -30.67 5.12
C GLU A 643 -11.02 -31.52 6.26
N ALA A 644 -12.35 -31.60 6.35
CA ALA A 644 -13.03 -32.43 7.34
C ALA A 644 -12.73 -33.92 7.16
N LYS A 645 -12.70 -34.42 5.92
CA LYS A 645 -12.36 -35.81 5.62
C LYS A 645 -10.94 -36.14 6.09
N LEU A 646 -9.97 -35.29 5.75
CA LEU A 646 -8.55 -35.50 6.11
C LEU A 646 -8.29 -35.40 7.62
N LEU A 647 -9.15 -34.69 8.35
CA LEU A 647 -9.18 -34.68 9.82
C LEU A 647 -9.93 -35.87 10.41
N GLY A 648 -10.58 -36.69 9.58
CA GLY A 648 -11.30 -37.91 9.95
C GLY A 648 -12.71 -37.67 10.49
N CYS A 649 -13.36 -36.57 10.13
CA CYS A 649 -14.77 -36.32 10.48
C CYS A 649 -15.69 -37.20 9.62
N LYS A 650 -16.83 -37.64 10.19
CA LYS A 650 -17.96 -38.16 9.41
C LYS A 650 -18.52 -37.04 8.54
N ILE A 651 -18.95 -37.34 7.32
CA ILE A 651 -19.49 -36.34 6.39
C ILE A 651 -20.93 -36.67 6.06
N HIS A 652 -21.83 -35.73 6.32
CA HIS A 652 -23.18 -35.73 5.78
C HIS A 652 -23.32 -34.62 4.73
N THR A 653 -23.61 -35.00 3.48
CA THR A 653 -23.74 -34.08 2.35
C THR A 653 -24.73 -34.62 1.29
N ASN A 654 -24.98 -33.85 0.23
CA ASN A 654 -25.90 -34.18 -0.86
C ASN A 654 -25.20 -34.16 -2.22
N GLU A 655 -25.92 -34.45 -3.32
CA GLU A 655 -25.30 -34.51 -4.65
C GLU A 655 -24.78 -33.16 -5.18
N TYR A 656 -25.10 -32.04 -4.54
CA TYR A 656 -24.62 -30.73 -4.97
C TYR A 656 -23.17 -30.48 -4.56
N ALA A 657 -22.66 -31.17 -3.55
CA ALA A 657 -21.22 -31.23 -3.28
C ALA A 657 -20.54 -32.12 -4.33
N GLN A 658 -19.76 -31.50 -5.21
CA GLN A 658 -19.12 -32.23 -6.29
C GLN A 658 -17.87 -32.97 -5.80
N HIS A 659 -17.38 -33.94 -6.60
CA HIS A 659 -16.31 -34.91 -6.30
C HIS A 659 -16.54 -35.91 -5.16
N CYS A 660 -17.61 -35.80 -4.37
CA CYS A 660 -17.84 -36.71 -3.24
C CYS A 660 -18.01 -38.20 -3.63
N ALA A 661 -18.36 -38.47 -4.88
CA ALA A 661 -18.51 -39.83 -5.43
C ALA A 661 -17.29 -40.28 -6.26
N GLU A 662 -16.20 -39.51 -6.30
CA GLU A 662 -14.99 -39.89 -7.02
C GLU A 662 -14.14 -40.86 -6.18
N ASP A 663 -13.53 -41.88 -6.80
CA ASP A 663 -12.80 -42.97 -6.11
C ASP A 663 -11.73 -42.53 -5.10
N TRP A 664 -11.15 -41.34 -5.28
CA TRP A 664 -10.13 -40.80 -4.37
C TRP A 664 -10.74 -40.21 -3.10
N PHE A 665 -12.01 -39.80 -3.15
CA PHE A 665 -12.78 -39.26 -2.04
C PHE A 665 -13.75 -40.30 -1.46
N ASP A 666 -14.40 -41.13 -2.28
CA ASP A 666 -15.31 -42.19 -1.84
C ASP A 666 -14.53 -43.44 -1.39
N THR A 667 -13.79 -43.27 -0.30
CA THR A 667 -12.95 -44.31 0.29
C THR A 667 -12.73 -44.01 1.78
N ASP A 668 -12.67 -45.06 2.60
CA ASP A 668 -12.28 -44.93 4.01
C ASP A 668 -10.74 -44.83 4.19
N ASP A 669 -9.98 -45.07 3.12
CA ASP A 669 -8.52 -44.95 3.12
C ASP A 669 -8.09 -43.48 2.98
N LEU A 670 -7.81 -42.84 4.13
CA LEU A 670 -7.34 -41.46 4.18
C LEU A 670 -5.97 -41.27 3.50
N GLU A 671 -5.10 -42.28 3.50
CA GLU A 671 -3.82 -42.18 2.80
C GLU A 671 -4.02 -42.10 1.29
N LYS A 672 -4.99 -42.84 0.75
CA LYS A 672 -5.38 -42.74 -0.66
C LYS A 672 -5.86 -41.33 -1.02
N THR A 673 -6.73 -40.72 -0.21
CA THR A 673 -7.18 -39.33 -0.40
C THR A 673 -6.02 -38.34 -0.29
N GLU A 674 -5.17 -38.47 0.74
CA GLU A 674 -4.04 -37.58 0.98
C GLU A 674 -3.00 -37.65 -0.14
N ASN A 675 -2.65 -38.87 -0.58
CA ASN A 675 -1.74 -39.10 -1.69
C ASN A 675 -2.29 -38.56 -3.02
N TYR A 676 -3.59 -38.69 -3.27
CA TYR A 676 -4.21 -38.09 -4.45
C TYR A 676 -4.00 -36.58 -4.49
N LEU A 677 -4.32 -35.89 -3.38
CA LEU A 677 -4.24 -34.44 -3.25
C LEU A 677 -2.80 -33.90 -3.30
N LYS A 678 -1.86 -34.56 -2.60
CA LYS A 678 -0.42 -34.20 -2.62
C LYS A 678 0.17 -34.20 -4.03
N ASN A 679 -0.35 -35.05 -4.93
CA ASN A 679 0.16 -35.18 -6.29
C ASN A 679 -0.53 -34.25 -7.31
N ARG A 680 -1.59 -33.51 -6.95
CA ARG A 680 -2.35 -32.70 -7.93
C ARG A 680 -1.56 -31.53 -8.50
N ALA A 681 -0.78 -30.82 -7.69
CA ALA A 681 0.11 -29.78 -8.18
C ALA A 681 1.13 -30.33 -9.19
N GLY A 682 1.75 -31.47 -8.88
CA GLY A 682 2.67 -32.15 -9.79
C GLY A 682 1.99 -32.63 -11.08
N TYR A 683 0.73 -33.08 -11.00
CA TYR A 683 -0.08 -33.43 -12.17
C TYR A 683 -0.29 -32.23 -13.11
N PHE A 684 -0.66 -31.07 -12.56
CA PHE A 684 -0.78 -29.83 -13.33
C PHE A 684 0.54 -29.47 -14.02
N TRP A 685 1.64 -29.42 -13.26
CA TRP A 685 2.94 -29.06 -13.82
C TRP A 685 3.49 -30.06 -14.83
N LYS A 686 3.11 -31.34 -14.76
CA LYS A 686 3.46 -32.32 -15.80
C LYS A 686 2.77 -32.04 -17.14
N LYS A 687 1.58 -31.44 -17.11
CA LYS A 687 0.78 -31.11 -18.30
C LYS A 687 1.13 -29.75 -18.87
N VAL A 688 1.26 -28.74 -18.00
CA VAL A 688 1.45 -27.33 -18.38
C VAL A 688 2.94 -26.95 -18.45
N GLY A 689 3.79 -27.58 -17.63
CA GLY A 689 5.22 -27.28 -17.42
C GLY A 689 6.11 -27.34 -18.64
#